data_AF-A0A2J7PIV4-F1
#
_entry.id   AF-A0A2J7PIV4-F1
#
_cell.length_a   1.000
_cell.length_b   1.000
_cell.length_c   1.000
_cell.angle_alpha   90.00
_cell.angle_beta   90.00
_cell.angle_gamma   90.00
#
_symmetry.space_group_name_H-M   'P 1'
#
loop_
_entity.id
_entity.type
_entity.pdbx_description
1 polymer ?
#
loop_
_entity_poly.entity_id
_entity_poly.type
_entity_poly.pdbx_seq_one_letter_code
_entity_poly.pdbx_strand_id
1 'polypeptide(L)'
;MKSKPPHRSLNCLDFFVNDSTTSKLCHLEAQACCFVVILSGYCQLTRGDSRERSNSCARVGCSSQSQLRYCNVKMRCVVAITIVIAFLQHGMGYTQERRYVEGSNMNLGEALQFLREYDREASGMCFRVTSSQWNYSTNITETNKRRMLEEQALSAKFHRLSWRRATSYTWTRLPDPIVRRQLHMLAIEGRAALPEEKFNELQQLISDMKEIYSRARTCPHSINSINYNYRQSGSCDLALEPDLTRIMSHSRDYEELLHVWRAWRDAVGPPIRSKYIRYIQLANHAARLNGFHDAGQQQREGYEDSDINTQLTELWTNLAPLYRELHAYVRHRLVERYGPERIRPDGPLPAHLLGNMWAQNWRSLADLVLPFPAKPTVDVSSEMLRQGYTPLRMFHLAEEFFTSLGLKPMPPEFWRHSMLEKPLDREVACRASAWDFCNHKDYRIKQCTTVSMDDLLTIHHEMAHIQYYLQYADQPLLFRDGANPGFHEAVGDAITLSVSNPRHLLGIGLLNNVTDDYESGINFLLLMALEKVAYLPFAYIVDQWRWGLFAGDWNIDEMNARWWELRLRHQGVIPPIPRTEKDFDPASKYHIPADMPYTRYFVSLVLQFQLHQALCEAAGHFGPLHTCNIYRSREAGRLLGDILSLGSSRPWPEVIRIMTRGRTDKLDAWPLLEYFKPLTMWLNVQNRDESMVGWSTTGEDTALFARWSQDGGYAVVPSVLITFLAVVFALS
;
A
#
# COMPACT_ATOMS: atom_id res chain seq x y z
N MET A 1 -18.49 -59.39 16.54
CA MET A 1 -17.54 -59.87 17.57
C MET A 1 -16.65 -58.68 17.93
N LYS A 2 -16.60 -58.18 19.18
CA LYS A 2 -15.71 -58.61 20.28
C LYS A 2 -14.24 -58.76 19.81
N SER A 3 -13.20 -58.15 20.40
CA SER A 3 -13.10 -57.34 21.64
C SER A 3 -11.68 -56.70 21.81
N LYS A 4 -11.56 -55.62 22.61
CA LYS A 4 -10.29 -55.14 23.26
C LYS A 4 -9.87 -56.06 24.44
N PRO A 5 -8.76 -55.81 25.18
CA PRO A 5 -7.43 -55.27 24.84
C PRO A 5 -6.35 -56.38 25.03
N PRO A 6 -5.46 -56.52 26.07
CA PRO A 6 -5.13 -55.74 27.29
C PRO A 6 -3.68 -55.17 27.33
N HIS A 7 -3.26 -54.65 28.50
CA HIS A 7 -1.92 -54.14 28.86
C HIS A 7 -0.92 -55.21 29.34
N ARG A 8 0.38 -54.87 29.43
CA ARG A 8 1.14 -54.99 30.69
C ARG A 8 2.40 -54.11 30.75
N SER A 9 2.63 -53.53 31.93
CA SER A 9 3.87 -52.87 32.39
C SER A 9 4.76 -53.88 33.13
N LEU A 10 6.05 -53.55 33.34
CA LEU A 10 6.73 -53.55 34.67
C LEU A 10 8.28 -53.41 34.59
N ASN A 11 8.78 -52.55 35.49
CA ASN A 11 10.01 -52.65 36.29
C ASN A 11 11.40 -52.14 35.86
N CYS A 12 11.94 -51.40 36.85
CA CYS A 12 13.24 -50.78 37.05
C CYS A 12 14.37 -51.76 37.42
N LEU A 13 15.61 -51.27 37.35
CA LEU A 13 16.80 -51.47 38.23
C LEU A 13 18.01 -50.99 37.39
N ASP A 14 19.06 -50.32 37.85
CA ASP A 14 19.48 -49.54 39.04
C ASP A 14 20.94 -49.16 38.71
N PHE A 15 21.49 -48.02 39.17
CA PHE A 15 22.90 -47.94 39.60
C PHE A 15 23.26 -46.61 40.31
N PHE A 16 24.09 -46.74 41.36
CA PHE A 16 24.51 -45.72 42.34
C PHE A 16 26.06 -45.56 42.31
N VAL A 17 26.72 -44.45 42.73
CA VAL A 17 26.33 -43.04 43.00
C VAL A 17 27.66 -42.23 43.19
N ASN A 18 27.67 -41.14 43.99
CA ASN A 18 28.80 -40.37 44.58
C ASN A 18 29.51 -39.29 43.72
N ASP A 19 29.86 -38.12 44.28
CA ASP A 19 29.32 -37.39 45.45
C ASP A 19 29.80 -35.90 45.48
N SER A 20 29.24 -35.11 46.41
CA SER A 20 29.75 -33.87 47.01
C SER A 20 29.51 -32.53 46.30
N THR A 21 28.40 -31.85 46.67
CA THR A 21 28.40 -30.48 47.27
C THR A 21 26.97 -29.96 47.54
N THR A 22 26.23 -30.60 48.46
CA THR A 22 24.90 -30.19 48.89
C THR A 22 24.91 -29.45 50.24
N SER A 23 25.15 -28.13 50.20
CA SER A 23 24.80 -27.23 51.32
C SER A 23 24.72 -25.77 50.87
N LYS A 24 23.55 -25.37 50.33
CA LYS A 24 23.01 -23.98 50.30
C LYS A 24 21.65 -23.82 49.59
N LEU A 25 21.14 -24.83 48.86
CA LEU A 25 19.87 -24.70 48.10
C LEU A 25 18.56 -25.00 48.87
N CYS A 26 18.58 -25.53 50.08
CA CYS A 26 17.36 -25.90 50.81
C CYS A 26 16.63 -24.74 51.54
N HIS A 27 16.97 -23.47 51.29
CA HIS A 27 16.34 -22.33 51.98
C HIS A 27 15.57 -21.33 51.11
N LEU A 28 15.45 -21.56 49.79
CA LEU A 28 14.74 -20.66 48.86
C LEU A 28 13.48 -21.26 48.21
N GLU A 29 13.31 -22.59 48.17
CA GLU A 29 12.10 -23.20 47.58
C GLU A 29 10.89 -23.31 48.54
N ALA A 30 11.10 -23.06 49.84
CA ALA A 30 10.02 -23.11 50.84
C ALA A 30 9.06 -21.89 50.83
N GLN A 31 9.33 -20.86 50.02
CA GLN A 31 8.46 -19.67 49.90
C GLN A 31 7.66 -19.60 48.59
N ALA A 32 7.93 -20.45 47.59
CA ALA A 32 7.27 -20.40 46.28
C ALA A 32 5.90 -21.13 46.24
N CYS A 33 5.67 -22.15 47.07
CA CYS A 33 4.47 -22.99 46.99
C CYS A 33 3.18 -22.40 47.61
N CYS A 34 3.20 -21.17 48.12
CA CYS A 34 2.01 -20.51 48.68
C CYS A 34 1.35 -19.46 47.78
N PHE A 35 1.81 -19.27 46.53
CA PHE A 35 1.37 -18.14 45.68
C PHE A 35 0.60 -18.52 44.39
N VAL A 36 0.35 -19.82 44.12
CA VAL A 36 -0.15 -20.30 42.81
C VAL A 36 -1.60 -20.82 42.83
N VAL A 37 -2.30 -20.78 43.98
CA VAL A 37 -3.67 -21.33 44.13
C VAL A 37 -4.77 -20.25 44.23
N ILE A 38 -4.42 -18.96 44.08
CA ILE A 38 -5.38 -17.84 44.08
C ILE A 38 -5.21 -17.03 42.79
N LEU A 39 -5.68 -17.57 41.65
CA LEU A 39 -6.08 -16.83 40.43
C LEU A 39 -6.56 -17.76 39.27
N SER A 40 -7.45 -18.72 39.56
CA SER A 40 -8.23 -19.38 38.51
C SER A 40 -9.66 -19.66 39.02
N GLY A 41 -10.66 -19.01 38.42
CA GLY A 41 -12.01 -19.03 39.00
C GLY A 41 -13.04 -18.09 38.39
N TYR A 42 -13.07 -17.93 37.06
CA TYR A 42 -14.23 -17.37 36.36
C TYR A 42 -14.47 -18.11 35.04
N CYS A 43 -15.31 -19.13 35.08
CA CYS A 43 -16.10 -19.55 33.92
C CYS A 43 -17.47 -20.02 34.39
N GLN A 44 -18.50 -19.69 33.63
CA GLN A 44 -19.89 -19.67 34.05
C GLN A 44 -20.67 -20.79 33.34
N LEU A 45 -21.54 -21.53 34.06
CA LEU A 45 -22.93 -21.88 33.68
C LEU A 45 -23.44 -23.28 34.15
N THR A 46 -24.59 -23.21 34.84
CA THR A 46 -25.75 -24.13 34.84
C THR A 46 -25.68 -25.57 35.39
N ARG A 47 -26.51 -25.77 36.44
CA ARG A 47 -27.44 -26.90 36.71
C ARG A 47 -26.86 -28.34 36.81
N GLY A 48 -26.92 -28.93 38.00
CA GLY A 48 -26.79 -30.39 38.16
C GLY A 48 -26.71 -30.86 39.61
N ASP A 49 -27.72 -31.61 40.04
CA ASP A 49 -28.00 -32.17 41.35
C ASP A 49 -26.85 -32.90 42.12
N SER A 50 -26.81 -32.62 43.43
CA SER A 50 -26.42 -33.39 44.64
C SER A 50 -25.47 -34.62 44.69
N ARG A 51 -24.85 -34.70 45.90
CA ARG A 51 -24.37 -35.88 46.71
C ARG A 51 -22.92 -36.40 46.63
N GLU A 52 -22.32 -36.37 47.84
CA GLU A 52 -21.52 -37.44 48.50
C GLU A 52 -20.15 -37.90 47.96
N ARG A 53 -19.07 -37.48 48.66
CA ARG A 53 -18.13 -38.31 49.48
C ARG A 53 -16.85 -37.51 49.75
N SER A 54 -16.64 -36.95 50.95
CA SER A 54 -16.25 -37.59 52.23
C SER A 54 -14.75 -37.87 52.38
N ASN A 55 -14.11 -37.05 53.21
CA ASN A 55 -13.02 -37.37 54.16
C ASN A 55 -11.85 -38.27 53.71
N SER A 56 -10.63 -37.73 53.74
CA SER A 56 -9.75 -37.94 54.90
C SER A 56 -8.48 -37.08 54.85
N CYS A 57 -8.28 -36.21 55.84
CA CYS A 57 -7.00 -35.97 56.52
C CYS A 57 -7.19 -34.85 57.55
N ALA A 58 -6.96 -35.14 58.84
CA ALA A 58 -7.16 -34.19 59.92
C ALA A 58 -5.97 -34.18 60.88
N ARG A 59 -5.68 -32.98 61.42
CA ARG A 59 -4.91 -32.68 62.65
C ARG A 59 -3.37 -32.81 62.62
N VAL A 60 -2.74 -31.65 62.33
CA VAL A 60 -1.74 -30.97 63.20
C VAL A 60 -2.05 -29.46 63.11
N GLY A 61 -1.93 -28.59 64.12
CA GLY A 61 -1.65 -28.83 65.54
C GLY A 61 -1.33 -27.56 66.36
N CYS A 62 -1.83 -26.37 65.99
CA CYS A 62 -1.30 -25.08 66.48
C CYS A 62 -1.81 -24.64 67.87
N SER A 63 -0.88 -24.44 68.80
CA SER A 63 -1.13 -23.93 70.15
C SER A 63 -0.48 -22.57 70.40
N SER A 64 -1.24 -21.46 70.28
CA SER A 64 -1.11 -20.26 71.13
C SER A 64 -2.18 -19.22 70.78
N GLN A 65 -2.78 -18.61 71.81
CA GLN A 65 -3.90 -17.66 71.64
C GLN A 65 -3.46 -16.26 71.14
N SER A 66 -2.15 -16.01 71.07
CA SER A 66 -1.54 -14.74 70.63
C SER A 66 -1.47 -14.58 69.10
N GLN A 67 -1.27 -15.66 68.34
CA GLN A 67 -1.18 -15.60 66.87
C GLN A 67 -2.53 -15.27 66.19
N LEU A 68 -3.65 -15.66 66.80
CA LEU A 68 -5.01 -15.40 66.29
C LEU A 68 -5.41 -13.92 66.28
N ARG A 69 -4.85 -13.09 67.17
CA ARG A 69 -5.08 -11.63 67.15
C ARG A 69 -4.27 -10.94 66.05
N TYR A 70 -3.03 -11.36 65.82
CA TYR A 70 -2.16 -10.79 64.78
C TYR A 70 -2.66 -11.12 63.37
N CYS A 71 -3.18 -12.34 63.15
CA CYS A 71 -3.85 -12.70 61.90
C CYS A 71 -5.12 -11.87 61.64
N ASN A 72 -5.98 -11.67 62.65
CA ASN A 72 -7.21 -10.88 62.46
C ASN A 72 -6.96 -9.41 62.10
N VAL A 73 -5.94 -8.77 62.67
CA VAL A 73 -5.58 -7.39 62.30
C VAL A 73 -4.99 -7.32 60.89
N LYS A 74 -4.05 -8.21 60.54
CA LYS A 74 -3.50 -8.25 59.17
C LYS A 74 -4.56 -8.58 58.12
N MET A 75 -5.48 -9.52 58.40
CA MET A 75 -6.54 -9.89 57.46
C MET A 75 -7.54 -8.73 57.26
N ARG A 76 -7.87 -7.97 58.32
CA ARG A 76 -8.69 -6.75 58.20
C ARG A 76 -7.98 -5.64 57.42
N CYS A 77 -6.68 -5.42 57.64
CA CYS A 77 -5.92 -4.46 56.85
C CYS A 77 -5.79 -4.88 55.38
N VAL A 78 -5.54 -6.16 55.09
CA VAL A 78 -5.50 -6.67 53.71
C VAL A 78 -6.86 -6.52 53.04
N VAL A 79 -7.96 -6.93 53.68
CA VAL A 79 -9.31 -6.76 53.11
C VAL A 79 -9.64 -5.28 52.90
N ALA A 80 -9.30 -4.39 53.83
CA ALA A 80 -9.49 -2.94 53.65
C ALA A 80 -8.65 -2.38 52.49
N ILE A 81 -7.38 -2.80 52.34
CA ILE A 81 -6.51 -2.39 51.24
C ILE A 81 -7.02 -2.95 49.90
N THR A 82 -7.45 -4.21 49.83
CA THR A 82 -8.02 -4.79 48.61
C THR A 82 -9.35 -4.13 48.24
N ILE A 83 -10.19 -3.75 49.22
CA ILE A 83 -11.42 -2.98 48.98
C ILE A 83 -11.06 -1.56 48.49
N VAL A 84 -10.09 -0.87 49.09
CA VAL A 84 -9.64 0.46 48.61
C VAL A 84 -9.02 0.38 47.21
N ILE A 85 -8.23 -0.65 46.92
CA ILE A 85 -7.69 -0.89 45.56
C ILE A 85 -8.83 -1.21 44.58
N ALA A 86 -9.80 -2.03 44.97
CA ALA A 86 -10.97 -2.33 44.12
C ALA A 86 -11.85 -1.09 43.89
N PHE A 87 -12.00 -0.20 44.87
CA PHE A 87 -12.69 1.09 44.73
C PHE A 87 -11.87 2.11 43.95
N LEU A 88 -10.54 2.08 43.99
CA LEU A 88 -9.68 2.88 43.11
C LEU A 88 -9.69 2.35 41.67
N GLN A 89 -9.81 1.03 41.48
CA GLN A 89 -9.97 0.38 40.18
C GLN A 89 -11.40 0.47 39.60
N HIS A 90 -12.43 0.66 40.43
CA HIS A 90 -13.79 0.99 39.98
C HIS A 90 -14.04 2.51 39.89
N GLY A 91 -13.27 3.32 40.63
CA GLY A 91 -13.29 4.79 40.58
C GLY A 91 -12.52 5.34 39.39
N MET A 92 -11.44 4.66 38.96
CA MET A 92 -10.99 4.69 37.58
C MET A 92 -11.93 3.84 36.72
N GLY A 93 -13.14 4.35 36.49
CA GLY A 93 -13.96 3.85 35.40
C GLY A 93 -13.10 3.89 34.13
N TYR A 94 -13.05 2.79 33.38
CA TYR A 94 -12.32 2.70 32.12
C TYR A 94 -12.76 3.87 31.23
N THR A 95 -11.95 4.93 31.20
CA THR A 95 -11.95 5.89 30.11
C THR A 95 -11.40 5.12 28.93
N GLN A 96 -12.30 4.41 28.25
CA GLN A 96 -12.11 4.02 26.87
C GLN A 96 -11.69 5.30 26.16
N GLU A 97 -10.40 5.42 25.85
CA GLU A 97 -9.87 6.61 25.18
C GLU A 97 -10.73 6.83 23.96
N ARG A 98 -11.31 8.04 23.85
CA ARG A 98 -12.11 8.38 22.68
C ARG A 98 -11.15 8.49 21.51
N ARG A 99 -10.93 7.36 20.82
CA ARG A 99 -10.04 7.23 19.66
C ARG A 99 -10.35 8.23 18.56
N TYR A 100 -11.58 8.74 18.53
CA TYR A 100 -12.04 9.71 17.56
C TYR A 100 -12.73 10.91 18.23
N VAL A 101 -12.72 12.05 17.53
CA VAL A 101 -13.47 13.23 17.95
C VAL A 101 -14.97 13.02 17.75
N GLU A 102 -15.69 13.20 18.86
CA GLU A 102 -17.13 13.03 18.96
C GLU A 102 -17.72 14.05 19.94
N GLY A 103 -18.86 14.63 19.55
CA GLY A 103 -19.68 15.48 20.40
C GLY A 103 -20.61 14.67 21.31
N SER A 104 -21.77 15.27 21.60
CA SER A 104 -22.79 14.73 22.50
C SER A 104 -24.12 14.40 21.82
N ASN A 105 -24.28 14.70 20.52
CA ASN A 105 -25.56 14.49 19.84
C ASN A 105 -25.76 13.01 19.49
N MET A 106 -26.79 12.39 20.07
CA MET A 106 -27.19 11.00 19.79
C MET A 106 -28.51 10.90 19.01
N ASN A 107 -29.02 12.00 18.45
CA ASN A 107 -30.27 12.02 17.70
C ASN A 107 -30.10 11.39 16.30
N LEU A 108 -30.50 10.13 16.17
CA LEU A 108 -30.49 9.39 14.91
C LEU A 108 -31.33 10.07 13.81
N GLY A 109 -32.44 10.71 14.15
CA GLY A 109 -33.30 11.40 13.18
C GLY A 109 -32.60 12.59 12.54
N GLU A 110 -31.90 13.39 13.35
CA GLU A 110 -31.06 14.49 12.87
C GLU A 110 -29.87 13.98 12.06
N ALA A 111 -29.22 12.89 12.48
CA ALA A 111 -28.12 12.28 11.72
C ALA A 111 -28.56 11.78 10.34
N LEU A 112 -29.72 11.09 10.26
CA LEU A 112 -30.32 10.65 9.00
C LEU A 112 -30.77 11.83 8.11
N GLN A 113 -31.22 12.94 8.71
CA GLN A 113 -31.50 14.16 7.95
C GLN A 113 -30.21 14.80 7.42
N PHE A 114 -29.20 14.96 8.27
CA PHE A 114 -27.89 15.48 7.87
C PHE A 114 -27.26 14.68 6.73
N LEU A 115 -27.25 13.35 6.80
CA LEU A 115 -26.63 12.52 5.76
C LEU A 115 -27.39 12.61 4.42
N ARG A 116 -28.71 12.76 4.42
CA ARG A 116 -29.51 13.00 3.20
C ARG A 116 -29.31 14.40 2.61
N GLU A 117 -29.16 15.41 3.46
CA GLU A 117 -28.79 16.77 3.04
C GLU A 117 -27.37 16.78 2.44
N TYR A 118 -26.43 16.13 3.12
CA TYR A 118 -25.05 15.96 2.68
C TYR A 118 -24.96 15.26 1.34
N ASP A 119 -25.59 14.10 1.15
CA ASP A 119 -25.52 13.31 -0.09
C ASP A 119 -25.90 14.16 -1.32
N ARG A 120 -27.01 14.91 -1.21
CA ARG A 120 -27.48 15.84 -2.25
C ARG A 120 -26.50 17.00 -2.50
N GLU A 121 -26.03 17.65 -1.44
CA GLU A 121 -25.19 18.85 -1.54
C GLU A 121 -23.75 18.52 -1.95
N ALA A 122 -23.21 17.42 -1.45
CA ALA A 122 -21.91 16.89 -1.81
C ALA A 122 -21.89 16.39 -3.26
N SER A 123 -22.96 15.76 -3.75
CA SER A 123 -23.08 15.38 -5.17
C SER A 123 -23.06 16.61 -6.07
N GLY A 124 -23.77 17.68 -5.69
CA GLY A 124 -23.74 18.96 -6.41
C GLY A 124 -22.38 19.67 -6.35
N MET A 125 -21.68 19.61 -5.21
CA MET A 125 -20.33 20.15 -5.05
C MET A 125 -19.32 19.37 -5.89
N CYS A 126 -19.33 18.03 -5.81
CA CYS A 126 -18.49 17.17 -6.64
C CYS A 126 -18.71 17.45 -8.12
N PHE A 127 -19.96 17.51 -8.61
CA PHE A 127 -20.24 17.81 -10.02
C PHE A 127 -19.59 19.12 -10.49
N ARG A 128 -19.67 20.20 -9.70
CA ARG A 128 -19.02 21.48 -10.00
C ARG A 128 -17.50 21.38 -10.02
N VAL A 129 -16.93 20.79 -8.97
CA VAL A 129 -15.49 20.62 -8.80
C VAL A 129 -14.92 19.76 -9.92
N THR A 130 -15.48 18.57 -10.16
CA THR A 130 -15.10 17.66 -11.23
C THR A 130 -15.25 18.31 -12.61
N SER A 131 -16.32 19.06 -12.86
CA SER A 131 -16.48 19.81 -14.12
C SER A 131 -15.40 20.87 -14.32
N SER A 132 -15.02 21.60 -13.27
CA SER A 132 -13.95 22.61 -13.34
C SER A 132 -12.56 21.97 -13.56
N GLN A 133 -12.29 20.85 -12.89
CA GLN A 133 -11.06 20.06 -13.05
C GLN A 133 -10.97 19.43 -14.44
N TRP A 134 -12.08 18.90 -14.97
CA TRP A 134 -12.18 18.38 -16.33
C TRP A 134 -11.87 19.47 -17.36
N ASN A 135 -12.49 20.65 -17.23
CA ASN A 135 -12.29 21.77 -18.15
C ASN A 135 -10.84 22.27 -18.14
N TYR A 136 -10.16 22.30 -16.99
CA TYR A 136 -8.73 22.59 -16.94
C TYR A 136 -7.88 21.45 -17.53
N SER A 137 -8.14 20.20 -17.16
CA SER A 137 -7.37 19.03 -17.61
C SER A 137 -7.47 18.78 -19.12
N THR A 138 -8.60 19.17 -19.74
CA THR A 138 -8.86 19.04 -21.18
C THR A 138 -8.68 20.33 -21.96
N ASN A 139 -8.36 21.45 -21.30
CA ASN A 139 -8.04 22.74 -21.94
C ASN A 139 -7.24 23.61 -20.93
N ILE A 140 -5.92 23.44 -20.94
CA ILE A 140 -5.01 24.07 -19.98
C ILE A 140 -4.91 25.56 -20.30
N THR A 141 -5.58 26.39 -19.50
CA THR A 141 -5.50 27.85 -19.56
C THR A 141 -5.52 28.42 -18.15
N GLU A 142 -4.95 29.61 -17.94
CA GLU A 142 -4.98 30.27 -16.63
C GLU A 142 -6.42 30.59 -16.18
N THR A 143 -7.34 30.85 -17.12
CA THR A 143 -8.77 31.04 -16.81
C THR A 143 -9.41 29.77 -16.26
N ASN A 144 -9.14 28.60 -16.87
CA ASN A 144 -9.65 27.32 -16.36
C ASN A 144 -8.94 26.91 -15.06
N LYS A 145 -7.64 27.19 -14.93
CA LYS A 145 -6.87 26.96 -13.69
C LYS A 145 -7.49 27.73 -12.52
N ARG A 146 -7.74 29.03 -12.69
CA ARG A 146 -8.35 29.89 -11.67
C ARG A 146 -9.73 29.37 -11.24
N ARG A 147 -10.61 29.06 -12.21
CA ARG A 147 -11.95 28.49 -11.92
C ARG A 147 -11.87 27.15 -11.17
N MET A 148 -10.94 26.28 -11.54
CA MET A 148 -10.70 25.02 -10.85
C MET A 148 -10.28 25.23 -9.39
N LEU A 149 -9.36 26.17 -9.14
CA LEU A 149 -8.90 26.52 -7.79
C LEU A 149 -10.02 27.16 -6.94
N GLU A 150 -10.85 28.02 -7.55
CA GLU A 150 -12.03 28.61 -6.90
C GLU A 150 -13.02 27.54 -6.43
N GLU A 151 -13.37 26.58 -7.29
CA GLU A 151 -14.28 25.47 -6.94
C GLU A 151 -13.65 24.51 -5.90
N GLN A 152 -12.36 24.18 -6.03
CA GLN A 152 -11.64 23.39 -5.02
C GLN A 152 -11.63 24.07 -3.64
N ALA A 153 -11.46 25.39 -3.58
CA ALA A 153 -11.51 26.16 -2.34
C ALA A 153 -12.92 26.18 -1.72
N LEU A 154 -13.99 26.17 -2.53
CA LEU A 154 -15.36 26.01 -2.05
C LEU A 154 -15.60 24.59 -1.50
N SER A 155 -15.11 23.55 -2.19
CA SER A 155 -15.18 22.17 -1.72
C SER A 155 -14.48 21.99 -0.37
N ALA A 156 -13.27 22.53 -0.22
CA ALA A 156 -12.51 22.49 1.03
C ALA A 156 -13.28 23.12 2.22
N LYS A 157 -14.03 24.21 1.97
CA LYS A 157 -14.92 24.83 2.97
C LYS A 157 -16.14 23.96 3.26
N PHE A 158 -16.75 23.33 2.25
CA PHE A 158 -17.87 22.41 2.42
C PHE A 158 -17.47 21.20 3.27
N HIS A 159 -16.36 20.52 2.95
CA HIS A 159 -15.83 19.39 3.73
C HIS A 159 -15.59 19.78 5.20
N ARG A 160 -15.03 20.97 5.44
CA ARG A 160 -14.83 21.51 6.80
C ARG A 160 -16.15 21.70 7.57
N LEU A 161 -17.22 22.12 6.91
CA LEU A 161 -18.55 22.25 7.54
C LEU A 161 -19.18 20.86 7.79
N SER A 162 -19.06 19.94 6.84
CA SER A 162 -19.55 18.56 6.99
C SER A 162 -18.83 17.80 8.10
N TRP A 163 -17.50 17.93 8.20
CA TRP A 163 -16.69 17.40 9.29
C TRP A 163 -17.15 17.96 10.65
N ARG A 164 -17.37 19.28 10.76
CA ARG A 164 -17.91 19.91 12.00
C ARG A 164 -19.29 19.37 12.39
N ARG A 165 -20.17 19.12 11.43
CA ARG A 165 -21.51 18.55 11.69
C ARG A 165 -21.41 17.07 12.07
N ALA A 166 -20.61 16.27 11.36
CA ALA A 166 -20.37 14.86 11.67
C ALA A 166 -19.77 14.65 13.06
N THR A 167 -18.72 15.40 13.40
CA THR A 167 -18.06 15.36 14.73
C THR A 167 -18.91 15.93 15.86
N SER A 168 -20.05 16.58 15.60
CA SER A 168 -21.00 16.97 16.66
C SER A 168 -21.79 15.80 17.24
N TYR A 169 -21.88 14.68 16.52
CA TYR A 169 -22.55 13.46 16.94
C TYR A 169 -21.64 12.55 17.78
N THR A 170 -22.23 11.79 18.69
CA THR A 170 -21.58 10.63 19.35
C THR A 170 -21.75 9.40 18.44
N TRP A 171 -21.16 9.46 17.25
CA TRP A 171 -21.52 8.60 16.13
C TRP A 171 -21.19 7.11 16.37
N THR A 172 -20.12 6.76 17.10
CA THR A 172 -19.81 5.37 17.48
C THR A 172 -20.96 4.64 18.17
N ARG A 173 -21.81 5.37 18.90
CA ARG A 173 -22.91 4.85 19.73
C ARG A 173 -24.28 4.84 19.04
N LEU A 174 -24.40 5.40 17.83
CA LEU A 174 -25.66 5.35 17.08
C LEU A 174 -26.01 3.90 16.70
N PRO A 175 -27.30 3.50 16.75
CA PRO A 175 -27.69 2.10 16.56
C PRO A 175 -27.62 1.63 15.10
N ASP A 176 -27.71 2.54 14.13
CA ASP A 176 -27.66 2.23 12.70
C ASP A 176 -26.20 2.16 12.20
N PRO A 177 -25.70 0.98 11.79
CA PRO A 177 -24.31 0.81 11.37
C PRO A 177 -23.95 1.57 10.08
N ILE A 178 -24.92 1.81 9.19
CA ILE A 178 -24.72 2.53 7.93
C ILE A 178 -24.61 4.04 8.19
N VAL A 179 -25.38 4.57 9.13
CA VAL A 179 -25.22 5.94 9.63
C VAL A 179 -23.88 6.12 10.32
N ARG A 180 -23.46 5.16 11.18
CA ARG A 180 -22.14 5.19 11.83
C ARG A 180 -21.00 5.26 10.83
N ARG A 181 -21.05 4.41 9.79
CA ARG A 181 -20.01 4.35 8.75
C ARG A 181 -19.87 5.68 8.00
N GLN A 182 -20.98 6.24 7.54
CA GLN A 182 -20.96 7.55 6.86
C GLN A 182 -20.42 8.68 7.76
N LEU A 183 -20.79 8.69 9.03
CA LEU A 183 -20.29 9.68 9.99
C LEU A 183 -18.81 9.48 10.33
N HIS A 184 -18.33 8.24 10.43
CA HIS A 184 -16.90 7.91 10.58
C HIS A 184 -16.09 8.44 9.39
N MET A 185 -16.51 8.13 8.15
CA MET A 185 -15.84 8.62 6.93
C MET A 185 -15.74 10.15 6.90
N LEU A 186 -16.80 10.87 7.29
CA LEU A 186 -16.79 12.33 7.43
C LEU A 186 -15.95 12.85 8.59
N ALA A 187 -15.83 12.10 9.69
CA ALA A 187 -15.08 12.51 10.88
C ALA A 187 -13.56 12.28 10.74
N ILE A 188 -13.12 11.30 9.94
CA ILE A 188 -11.69 11.00 9.76
C ILE A 188 -10.97 11.89 8.73
N GLU A 189 -11.67 12.74 7.97
CA GLU A 189 -11.10 13.76 7.05
C GLU A 189 -10.37 14.90 7.78
N GLY A 190 -9.33 14.56 8.53
CA GLY A 190 -8.89 15.39 9.64
C GLY A 190 -8.16 16.69 9.31
N ARG A 191 -7.80 16.95 8.05
CA ARG A 191 -7.24 18.26 7.65
C ARG A 191 -8.21 19.39 8.03
N ALA A 192 -9.52 19.12 7.98
CA ALA A 192 -10.60 20.02 8.38
C ALA A 192 -10.55 20.49 9.85
N ALA A 193 -9.87 19.79 10.76
CA ALA A 193 -9.83 20.14 12.18
C ALA A 193 -8.92 21.35 12.51
N LEU A 194 -8.01 21.73 11.59
CA LEU A 194 -7.10 22.85 11.81
C LEU A 194 -7.84 24.18 12.05
N PRO A 195 -7.27 25.13 12.82
CA PRO A 195 -7.68 26.53 12.77
C PRO A 195 -7.65 27.07 11.33
N GLU A 196 -8.53 28.02 10.99
CA GLU A 196 -8.76 28.44 9.60
C GLU A 196 -7.50 28.98 8.91
N GLU A 197 -6.70 29.78 9.61
CA GLU A 197 -5.39 30.26 9.16
C GLU A 197 -4.44 29.09 8.78
N LYS A 198 -4.27 28.12 9.69
CA LYS A 198 -3.42 26.93 9.48
C LYS A 198 -3.97 25.98 8.41
N PHE A 199 -5.28 25.94 8.23
CA PHE A 199 -5.93 25.18 7.15
C PHE A 199 -5.59 25.79 5.79
N ASN A 200 -5.75 27.12 5.66
CA ASN A 200 -5.41 27.84 4.44
C ASN A 200 -3.90 27.76 4.14
N GLU A 201 -3.04 27.86 5.16
CA GLU A 201 -1.59 27.65 5.05
C GLU A 201 -1.26 26.26 4.47
N LEU A 202 -1.90 25.19 5.00
CA LEU A 202 -1.70 23.82 4.52
C LEU A 202 -2.11 23.67 3.04
N GLN A 203 -3.26 24.22 2.65
CA GLN A 203 -3.74 24.17 1.26
C GLN A 203 -2.79 24.91 0.31
N GLN A 204 -2.29 26.09 0.71
CA GLN A 204 -1.32 26.85 -0.07
C GLN A 204 0.00 26.07 -0.25
N LEU A 205 0.51 25.44 0.81
CA LEU A 205 1.74 24.63 0.72
C LEU A 205 1.59 23.46 -0.25
N ILE A 206 0.47 22.73 -0.21
CA ILE A 206 0.20 21.64 -1.15
C ILE A 206 0.08 22.16 -2.59
N SER A 207 -0.58 23.31 -2.79
CA SER A 207 -0.67 23.95 -4.11
C SER A 207 0.70 24.37 -4.64
N ASP A 208 1.53 25.02 -3.83
CA ASP A 208 2.89 25.45 -4.19
C ASP A 208 3.77 24.26 -4.58
N MET A 209 3.75 23.18 -3.78
CA MET A 209 4.58 22.00 -4.03
C MET A 209 4.16 21.28 -5.32
N LYS A 210 2.86 21.19 -5.60
CA LYS A 210 2.34 20.68 -6.88
C LYS A 210 2.73 21.57 -8.06
N GLU A 211 2.68 22.90 -7.90
CA GLU A 211 3.05 23.84 -8.96
C GLU A 211 4.55 23.76 -9.30
N ILE A 212 5.43 23.68 -8.30
CA ILE A 212 6.88 23.46 -8.50
C ILE A 212 7.11 22.18 -9.31
N TYR A 213 6.47 21.07 -8.91
CA TYR A 213 6.58 19.80 -9.62
C TYR A 213 6.13 19.90 -11.08
N SER A 214 4.97 20.51 -11.35
CA SER A 214 4.40 20.59 -12.70
C SER A 214 5.12 21.59 -13.62
N ARG A 215 5.71 22.65 -13.06
CA ARG A 215 6.44 23.68 -13.82
C ARG A 215 7.93 23.41 -13.98
N ALA A 216 8.48 22.43 -13.28
CA ALA A 216 9.90 22.08 -13.40
C ALA A 216 10.28 21.76 -14.85
N ARG A 217 11.48 22.22 -15.22
CA ARG A 217 12.13 22.03 -16.52
C ARG A 217 13.61 21.72 -16.32
N THR A 218 14.20 21.02 -17.27
CA THR A 218 15.62 20.64 -17.22
C THR A 218 16.31 20.91 -18.56
N CYS A 219 17.65 20.97 -18.51
CA CYS A 219 18.49 21.08 -19.69
C CYS A 219 18.81 19.69 -20.28
N PRO A 220 18.95 19.53 -21.61
CA PRO A 220 19.44 18.29 -22.22
C PRO A 220 20.87 17.97 -21.78
N HIS A 221 21.26 16.69 -21.85
CA HIS A 221 22.63 16.24 -21.55
C HIS A 221 23.65 16.76 -22.58
N SER A 222 23.27 16.77 -23.86
CA SER A 222 24.08 17.30 -24.97
C SER A 222 23.19 17.98 -26.01
N ILE A 223 23.66 19.08 -26.58
CA ILE A 223 22.96 19.80 -27.67
C ILE A 223 22.86 18.92 -28.94
N ASN A 224 23.75 17.94 -29.09
CA ASN A 224 23.84 17.10 -30.29
C ASN A 224 22.95 15.85 -30.26
N SER A 225 22.50 15.37 -29.09
CA SER A 225 21.71 14.13 -28.95
C SER A 225 20.22 14.28 -29.30
N ILE A 226 19.78 15.47 -29.72
CA ILE A 226 18.37 15.78 -29.96
C ILE A 226 18.01 15.78 -31.45
N ASN A 227 16.79 15.29 -31.72
CA ASN A 227 16.12 15.40 -33.03
C ASN A 227 16.09 16.86 -33.52
N TYR A 228 16.04 17.02 -34.85
CA TYR A 228 16.26 18.28 -35.57
C TYR A 228 15.49 19.50 -35.01
N ASN A 229 14.27 19.32 -34.50
CA ASN A 229 13.41 20.39 -33.98
C ASN A 229 13.94 21.08 -32.71
N TYR A 230 14.72 20.40 -31.86
CA TYR A 230 15.27 20.97 -30.62
C TYR A 230 16.67 21.59 -30.79
N ARG A 231 17.33 21.35 -31.94
CA ARG A 231 18.67 21.89 -32.22
C ARG A 231 18.71 23.42 -32.39
N GLN A 232 17.55 24.07 -32.57
CA GLN A 232 17.49 25.51 -32.81
C GLN A 232 17.44 26.39 -31.55
N SER A 233 17.10 25.86 -30.37
CA SER A 233 16.86 26.70 -29.18
C SER A 233 17.96 26.66 -28.11
N GLY A 234 18.64 25.52 -27.93
CA GLY A 234 19.52 25.32 -26.76
C GLY A 234 18.81 25.48 -25.41
N SER A 235 17.47 25.45 -25.39
CA SER A 235 16.66 25.88 -24.26
C SER A 235 16.46 24.77 -23.22
N CYS A 236 16.63 25.11 -21.94
CA CYS A 236 16.35 24.23 -20.81
C CYS A 236 14.83 24.12 -20.54
N ASP A 237 14.11 23.51 -21.47
CA ASP A 237 12.64 23.37 -21.43
C ASP A 237 12.18 21.90 -21.58
N LEU A 238 13.01 20.92 -21.21
CA LEU A 238 12.58 19.52 -21.15
C LEU A 238 11.65 19.31 -19.95
N ALA A 239 10.43 18.84 -20.21
CA ALA A 239 9.45 18.50 -19.19
C ALA A 239 9.57 17.02 -18.78
N LEU A 240 9.09 16.66 -17.58
CA LEU A 240 9.08 15.26 -17.12
C LEU A 240 8.40 14.34 -18.14
N GLU A 241 7.20 14.74 -18.59
CA GLU A 241 6.40 14.05 -19.59
C GLU A 241 6.25 14.96 -20.83
N PRO A 242 6.51 14.49 -22.06
CA PRO A 242 7.03 13.17 -22.41
C PRO A 242 8.58 13.08 -22.45
N ASP A 243 9.30 14.20 -22.27
CA ASP A 243 10.71 14.26 -22.68
C ASP A 243 11.62 13.40 -21.82
N LEU A 244 11.60 13.60 -20.49
CA LEU A 244 12.49 12.88 -19.58
C LEU A 244 12.08 11.41 -19.42
N THR A 245 10.78 11.11 -19.38
CA THR A 245 10.30 9.71 -19.35
C THR A 245 10.68 8.94 -20.60
N ARG A 246 10.63 9.55 -21.79
CA ARG A 246 11.15 8.95 -23.03
C ARG A 246 12.65 8.69 -22.97
N ILE A 247 13.45 9.64 -22.47
CA ILE A 247 14.91 9.43 -22.33
C ILE A 247 15.21 8.30 -21.34
N MET A 248 14.59 8.32 -20.15
CA MET A 248 14.80 7.30 -19.11
C MET A 248 14.39 5.88 -19.53
N SER A 249 13.45 5.75 -20.47
CA SER A 249 12.99 4.45 -20.98
C SER A 249 13.82 3.93 -22.16
N HIS A 250 14.26 4.81 -23.07
CA HIS A 250 14.90 4.42 -24.33
C HIS A 250 16.43 4.56 -24.35
N SER A 251 17.02 5.45 -23.54
CA SER A 251 18.46 5.63 -23.54
C SER A 251 19.17 4.43 -22.91
N ARG A 252 20.37 4.14 -23.43
CA ARG A 252 21.29 3.09 -22.96
C ARG A 252 22.70 3.65 -22.74
N ASP A 253 22.78 4.98 -22.57
CA ASP A 253 23.96 5.74 -22.22
C ASP A 253 23.91 6.05 -20.72
N TYR A 254 24.96 5.67 -20.00
CA TYR A 254 25.04 5.83 -18.55
C TYR A 254 25.01 7.31 -18.13
N GLU A 255 25.73 8.17 -18.84
CA GLU A 255 25.92 9.58 -18.46
C GLU A 255 24.70 10.43 -18.83
N GLU A 256 24.01 10.12 -19.93
CA GLU A 256 22.72 10.76 -20.26
C GLU A 256 21.64 10.41 -19.24
N LEU A 257 21.52 9.12 -18.87
CA LEU A 257 20.58 8.66 -17.84
C LEU A 257 20.91 9.28 -16.47
N LEU A 258 22.19 9.37 -16.10
CA LEU A 258 22.63 10.00 -14.86
C LEU A 258 22.29 11.51 -14.83
N HIS A 259 22.57 12.21 -15.93
CA HIS A 259 22.26 13.64 -16.08
C HIS A 259 20.76 13.89 -15.91
N VAL A 260 19.91 13.15 -16.64
CA VAL A 260 18.45 13.32 -16.56
C VAL A 260 17.91 12.98 -15.17
N TRP A 261 18.38 11.89 -14.57
CA TRP A 261 18.00 11.47 -13.22
C TRP A 261 18.33 12.54 -12.18
N ARG A 262 19.51 13.17 -12.29
CA ARG A 262 19.98 14.24 -11.40
C ARG A 262 19.22 15.53 -11.64
N ALA A 263 19.16 16.01 -12.89
CA ALA A 263 18.58 17.30 -13.23
C ALA A 263 17.11 17.40 -12.78
N TRP A 264 16.35 16.31 -12.87
CA TRP A 264 14.98 16.25 -12.35
C TRP A 264 14.90 16.41 -10.82
N ARG A 265 15.81 15.77 -10.08
CA ARG A 265 15.85 15.86 -8.61
C ARG A 265 16.32 17.22 -8.13
N ASP A 266 17.34 17.77 -8.78
CA ASP A 266 17.89 19.09 -8.45
C ASP A 266 16.87 20.22 -8.77
N ALA A 267 16.02 20.05 -9.80
CA ALA A 267 14.96 21.01 -10.15
C ALA A 267 13.73 20.98 -9.22
N VAL A 268 13.40 19.84 -8.61
CA VAL A 268 12.15 19.63 -7.85
C VAL A 268 12.37 19.51 -6.35
N GLY A 269 13.41 18.80 -5.91
CA GLY A 269 13.64 18.46 -4.51
C GLY A 269 13.93 19.69 -3.63
N PRO A 270 15.07 20.37 -3.83
CA PRO A 270 15.49 21.48 -2.98
C PRO A 270 14.43 22.59 -2.80
N PRO A 271 13.69 23.04 -3.85
CA PRO A 271 12.64 24.06 -3.69
C PRO A 271 11.43 23.60 -2.87
N ILE A 272 11.17 22.29 -2.78
CA ILE A 272 10.03 21.71 -2.06
C ILE A 272 10.38 21.38 -0.59
N ARG A 273 11.66 21.11 -0.28
CA ARG A 273 12.12 20.62 1.04
C ARG A 273 11.56 21.42 2.23
N SER A 274 11.72 22.75 2.24
CA SER A 274 11.27 23.61 3.35
C SER A 274 9.74 23.65 3.49
N LYS A 275 9.02 23.65 2.36
CA LYS A 275 7.55 23.55 2.33
C LYS A 275 7.08 22.21 2.90
N TYR A 276 7.77 21.11 2.57
CA TYR A 276 7.41 19.78 3.05
C TYR A 276 7.59 19.63 4.58
N ILE A 277 8.64 20.24 5.15
CA ILE A 277 8.83 20.30 6.62
C ILE A 277 7.63 20.96 7.30
N ARG A 278 7.20 22.12 6.78
CA ARG A 278 6.03 22.82 7.33
C ARG A 278 4.73 22.03 7.13
N TYR A 279 4.59 21.40 5.97
CA TYR A 279 3.49 20.48 5.68
C TYR A 279 3.42 19.33 6.71
N ILE A 280 4.53 18.68 7.09
CA ILE A 280 4.56 17.62 8.12
C ILE A 280 4.01 18.15 9.46
N GLN A 281 4.46 19.34 9.89
CA GLN A 281 4.00 19.96 11.15
C GLN A 281 2.48 20.18 11.16
N LEU A 282 1.93 20.74 10.07
CA LEU A 282 0.50 21.00 9.94
C LEU A 282 -0.32 19.71 9.79
N ALA A 283 0.20 18.73 9.06
CA ALA A 283 -0.41 17.41 8.89
C ALA A 283 -0.54 16.68 10.24
N ASN A 284 0.54 16.64 11.04
CA ASN A 284 0.52 16.02 12.38
C ASN A 284 -0.33 16.81 13.38
N HIS A 285 -0.33 18.14 13.31
CA HIS A 285 -1.22 18.97 14.13
C HIS A 285 -2.70 18.70 13.79
N ALA A 286 -3.04 18.56 12.51
CA ALA A 286 -4.38 18.17 12.08
C ALA A 286 -4.75 16.77 12.63
N ALA A 287 -3.89 15.77 12.48
CA ALA A 287 -4.13 14.41 12.96
C ALA A 287 -4.42 14.35 14.47
N ARG A 288 -3.59 15.05 15.28
CA ARG A 288 -3.80 15.15 16.74
C ARG A 288 -5.10 15.84 17.14
N LEU A 289 -5.54 16.84 16.38
CA LEU A 289 -6.85 17.47 16.58
C LEU A 289 -8.04 16.54 16.24
N ASN A 290 -7.80 15.36 15.66
CA ASN A 290 -8.82 14.33 15.37
C ASN A 290 -8.70 13.07 16.25
N GLY A 291 -7.80 13.05 17.23
CA GLY A 291 -7.58 11.89 18.12
C GLY A 291 -6.52 10.88 17.63
N PHE A 292 -5.86 11.14 16.51
CA PHE A 292 -4.74 10.32 16.03
C PHE A 292 -3.40 10.82 16.60
N HIS A 293 -2.47 9.91 16.82
CA HIS A 293 -1.10 10.22 17.25
C HIS A 293 -0.35 11.10 16.22
N ASP A 294 -0.48 10.73 14.94
CA ASP A 294 0.22 11.35 13.81
C ASP A 294 -0.56 11.19 12.49
N ALA A 295 -0.10 11.89 11.44
CA ALA A 295 -0.74 11.87 10.13
C ALA A 295 -0.61 10.51 9.40
N GLY A 296 0.36 9.67 9.75
CA GLY A 296 0.49 8.32 9.22
C GLY A 296 -0.56 7.37 9.81
N GLN A 297 -0.83 7.46 11.11
CA GLN A 297 -1.94 6.73 11.73
C GLN A 297 -3.28 7.13 11.11
N GLN A 298 -3.51 8.44 10.92
CA GLN A 298 -4.70 8.95 10.22
C GLN A 298 -4.81 8.44 8.77
N GLN A 299 -3.70 8.35 8.02
CA GLN A 299 -3.71 7.78 6.66
C GLN A 299 -4.03 6.28 6.65
N ARG A 300 -3.55 5.52 7.64
CA ARG A 300 -3.83 4.08 7.78
C ARG A 300 -5.28 3.79 8.19
N GLU A 301 -5.96 4.73 8.84
CA GLU A 301 -7.38 4.60 9.22
C GLU A 301 -8.30 4.39 7.99
N GLY A 302 -7.90 4.84 6.79
CA GLY A 302 -8.61 4.55 5.53
C GLY A 302 -8.64 3.07 5.13
N TYR A 303 -7.90 2.19 5.83
CA TYR A 303 -8.02 0.74 5.71
C TYR A 303 -8.85 0.11 6.84
N GLU A 304 -9.32 0.87 7.82
CA GLU A 304 -10.22 0.39 8.90
C GLU A 304 -9.70 -0.84 9.68
N ASP A 305 -8.38 -1.08 9.66
CA ASP A 305 -7.72 -2.27 10.17
C ASP A 305 -6.52 -1.84 11.04
N SER A 306 -6.50 -2.27 12.31
CA SER A 306 -5.42 -1.93 13.25
C SER A 306 -4.09 -2.58 12.89
N ASP A 307 -4.14 -3.72 12.20
CA ASP A 307 -3.02 -4.63 11.98
C ASP A 307 -2.46 -4.45 10.57
N ILE A 308 -2.98 -3.48 9.79
CA ILE A 308 -2.63 -3.23 8.39
C ILE A 308 -1.11 -3.10 8.19
N ASN A 309 -0.37 -2.44 9.10
CA ASN A 309 1.08 -2.30 8.94
C ASN A 309 1.82 -3.63 9.09
N THR A 310 1.35 -4.51 9.98
CA THR A 310 1.86 -5.87 10.15
C THR A 310 1.56 -6.70 8.91
N GLN A 311 0.31 -6.65 8.41
CA GLN A 311 -0.08 -7.36 7.17
C GLN A 311 0.74 -6.90 5.96
N LEU A 312 0.96 -5.60 5.78
CA LEU A 312 1.82 -5.06 4.71
C LEU A 312 3.26 -5.59 4.82
N THR A 313 3.79 -5.69 6.05
CA THR A 313 5.13 -6.21 6.32
C THR A 313 5.23 -7.71 6.03
N GLU A 314 4.22 -8.50 6.41
CA GLU A 314 4.12 -9.94 6.12
C GLU A 314 4.01 -10.21 4.62
N LEU A 315 3.14 -9.47 3.92
CA LEU A 315 3.00 -9.52 2.47
C LEU A 315 4.33 -9.21 1.78
N TRP A 316 5.01 -8.13 2.16
CA TRP A 316 6.32 -7.81 1.60
C TRP A 316 7.36 -8.92 1.90
N THR A 317 7.37 -9.46 3.11
CA THR A 317 8.30 -10.54 3.50
C THR A 317 8.10 -11.79 2.66
N ASN A 318 6.86 -12.16 2.35
CA ASN A 318 6.52 -13.31 1.51
C ASN A 318 6.85 -13.08 0.01
N LEU A 319 6.80 -11.83 -0.44
CA LEU A 319 7.05 -11.44 -1.85
C LEU A 319 8.53 -11.13 -2.15
N ALA A 320 9.30 -10.72 -1.14
CA ALA A 320 10.70 -10.34 -1.26
C ALA A 320 11.63 -11.41 -1.89
N PRO A 321 11.45 -12.74 -1.69
CA PRO A 321 12.26 -13.75 -2.36
C PRO A 321 12.16 -13.68 -3.88
N LEU A 322 10.95 -13.60 -4.44
CA LEU A 322 10.73 -13.46 -5.89
C LEU A 322 11.34 -12.14 -6.42
N TYR A 323 11.24 -11.05 -5.65
CA TYR A 323 11.89 -9.80 -6.03
C TYR A 323 13.43 -9.91 -6.06
N ARG A 324 14.05 -10.63 -5.12
CA ARG A 324 15.51 -10.82 -5.06
C ARG A 324 16.04 -11.67 -6.22
N GLU A 325 15.30 -12.68 -6.64
CA GLU A 325 15.62 -13.47 -7.84
C GLU A 325 15.56 -12.62 -9.11
N LEU A 326 14.51 -11.79 -9.25
CA LEU A 326 14.40 -10.84 -10.36
C LEU A 326 15.53 -9.78 -10.32
N HIS A 327 15.85 -9.25 -9.15
CA HIS A 327 16.91 -8.25 -8.95
C HIS A 327 18.28 -8.80 -9.36
N ALA A 328 18.64 -10.00 -8.89
CA ALA A 328 19.91 -10.63 -9.23
C ALA A 328 20.05 -10.88 -10.74
N TYR A 329 19.01 -11.42 -11.38
CA TYR A 329 18.98 -11.65 -12.82
C TYR A 329 19.13 -10.34 -13.62
N VAL A 330 18.35 -9.31 -13.26
CA VAL A 330 18.46 -7.99 -13.91
C VAL A 330 19.82 -7.36 -13.67
N ARG A 331 20.41 -7.51 -12.48
CA ARG A 331 21.77 -7.02 -12.20
C ARG A 331 22.80 -7.70 -13.07
N HIS A 332 22.77 -9.01 -13.23
CA HIS A 332 23.67 -9.74 -14.12
C HIS A 332 23.64 -9.12 -15.54
N ARG A 333 22.44 -8.98 -16.10
CA ARG A 333 22.22 -8.37 -17.42
C ARG A 333 22.72 -6.92 -17.54
N LEU A 334 22.56 -6.13 -16.47
CA LEU A 334 23.05 -4.76 -16.46
C LEU A 334 24.58 -4.69 -16.28
N VAL A 335 25.21 -5.65 -15.59
CA VAL A 335 26.68 -5.79 -15.54
C VAL A 335 27.23 -6.18 -16.92
N GLU A 336 26.59 -7.11 -17.64
CA GLU A 336 26.95 -7.43 -19.04
C GLU A 336 26.91 -6.19 -19.95
N ARG A 337 25.97 -5.26 -19.70
CA ARG A 337 25.77 -4.04 -20.50
C ARG A 337 26.67 -2.86 -20.11
N TYR A 338 26.85 -2.61 -18.82
CA TYR A 338 27.48 -1.38 -18.29
C TYR A 338 28.83 -1.59 -17.60
N GLY A 339 29.27 -2.83 -17.45
CA GLY A 339 30.56 -3.20 -16.87
C GLY A 339 30.57 -3.27 -15.33
N PRO A 340 31.43 -4.13 -14.75
CA PRO A 340 31.55 -4.29 -13.30
C PRO A 340 32.09 -3.03 -12.59
N GLU A 341 32.69 -2.09 -13.33
CA GLU A 341 33.14 -0.79 -12.83
C GLU A 341 32.00 0.21 -12.60
N ARG A 342 30.82 -0.01 -13.21
CA ARG A 342 29.61 0.80 -13.00
C ARG A 342 28.58 0.12 -12.09
N ILE A 343 28.57 -1.21 -12.05
CA ILE A 343 27.63 -2.01 -11.25
C ILE A 343 28.37 -3.16 -10.59
N ARG A 344 28.39 -3.21 -9.25
CA ARG A 344 29.07 -4.26 -8.51
C ARG A 344 28.30 -5.59 -8.66
N PRO A 345 28.91 -6.72 -9.08
CA PRO A 345 28.18 -7.97 -9.37
C PRO A 345 27.43 -8.61 -8.20
N ASP A 346 27.76 -8.28 -6.95
CA ASP A 346 27.04 -8.72 -5.75
C ASP A 346 26.19 -7.61 -5.10
N GLY A 347 26.26 -6.38 -5.63
CA GLY A 347 25.80 -5.17 -4.96
C GLY A 347 24.42 -4.66 -5.38
N PRO A 348 24.05 -3.45 -4.91
CA PRO A 348 22.81 -2.77 -5.30
C PRO A 348 22.92 -2.12 -6.69
N LEU A 349 21.76 -1.81 -7.28
CA LEU A 349 21.62 -1.22 -8.61
C LEU A 349 21.62 0.32 -8.58
N PRO A 350 22.34 1.00 -9.49
CA PRO A 350 22.24 2.45 -9.63
C PRO A 350 20.85 2.90 -10.11
N ALA A 351 20.20 3.80 -9.35
CA ALA A 351 18.79 4.18 -9.52
C ALA A 351 18.36 4.80 -10.88
N HIS A 352 19.31 5.09 -11.78
CA HIS A 352 19.08 5.73 -13.08
C HIS A 352 19.05 4.73 -14.25
N LEU A 353 19.54 3.50 -14.06
CA LEU A 353 19.68 2.51 -15.14
C LEU A 353 18.44 1.63 -15.34
N LEU A 354 17.34 1.93 -14.63
CA LEU A 354 16.21 1.01 -14.45
C LEU A 354 14.96 1.41 -15.24
N GLY A 355 15.15 1.95 -16.45
CA GLY A 355 14.10 2.20 -17.44
C GLY A 355 13.07 3.29 -17.09
N ASN A 356 13.23 3.95 -15.94
CA ASN A 356 12.23 4.82 -15.33
C ASN A 356 12.86 5.82 -14.34
N MET A 357 12.34 7.04 -14.28
CA MET A 357 12.83 8.15 -13.43
C MET A 357 12.98 7.80 -11.93
N TRP A 358 12.17 6.87 -11.41
CA TRP A 358 12.18 6.43 -10.01
C TRP A 358 12.62 4.98 -9.83
N ALA A 359 13.00 4.27 -10.90
CA ALA A 359 13.24 2.83 -10.89
C ALA A 359 12.05 2.01 -10.32
N GLN A 360 10.81 2.46 -10.56
CA GLN A 360 9.60 1.81 -10.05
C GLN A 360 8.96 0.81 -11.03
N ASN A 361 9.36 0.84 -12.29
CA ASN A 361 8.90 -0.04 -13.36
C ASN A 361 10.10 -0.26 -14.28
N TRP A 362 10.49 -1.51 -14.50
CA TRP A 362 11.69 -1.91 -15.24
C TRP A 362 11.36 -2.51 -16.61
N ARG A 363 10.07 -2.50 -17.04
CA ARG A 363 9.59 -3.08 -18.31
C ARG A 363 10.36 -2.54 -19.52
N SER A 364 10.77 -1.27 -19.49
CA SER A 364 11.59 -0.63 -20.51
C SER A 364 13.01 -1.20 -20.67
N LEU A 365 13.43 -2.19 -19.88
CA LEU A 365 14.71 -2.91 -20.02
C LEU A 365 14.59 -4.19 -20.85
N ALA A 366 13.43 -4.47 -21.44
CA ALA A 366 13.14 -5.71 -22.18
C ALA A 366 14.22 -6.12 -23.19
N ASP A 367 14.75 -5.17 -23.94
CA ASP A 367 15.85 -5.33 -24.91
C ASP A 367 17.17 -5.82 -24.30
N LEU A 368 17.43 -5.51 -23.02
CA LEU A 368 18.63 -5.94 -22.29
C LEU A 368 18.44 -7.27 -21.57
N VAL A 369 17.23 -7.55 -21.09
CA VAL A 369 17.01 -8.63 -20.10
C VAL A 369 16.20 -9.81 -20.60
N LEU A 370 15.56 -9.75 -21.78
CA LEU A 370 14.79 -10.89 -22.27
C LEU A 370 15.72 -12.09 -22.60
N PRO A 371 15.44 -13.30 -22.07
CA PRO A 371 16.30 -14.45 -22.27
C PRO A 371 16.25 -15.04 -23.67
N PHE A 372 15.10 -14.93 -24.35
CA PHE A 372 14.89 -15.51 -25.68
C PHE A 372 14.61 -14.39 -26.70
N PRO A 373 15.62 -13.60 -27.12
CA PRO A 373 15.42 -12.44 -28.00
C PRO A 373 15.00 -12.82 -29.44
N ALA A 374 15.19 -14.09 -29.84
CA ALA A 374 14.68 -14.62 -31.10
C ALA A 374 13.16 -14.88 -31.09
N LYS A 375 12.53 -14.89 -29.90
CA LYS A 375 11.08 -14.95 -29.76
C LYS A 375 10.51 -13.54 -29.67
N PRO A 376 9.59 -13.14 -30.56
CA PRO A 376 8.99 -11.82 -30.48
C PRO A 376 8.23 -11.68 -29.16
N THR A 377 8.37 -10.52 -28.51
CA THR A 377 7.43 -10.14 -27.45
C THR A 377 6.05 -9.98 -28.06
N VAL A 378 5.01 -10.32 -27.31
CA VAL A 378 3.63 -10.07 -27.74
C VAL A 378 3.39 -8.57 -27.71
N ASP A 379 3.42 -7.96 -28.89
CA ASP A 379 3.02 -6.58 -29.17
C ASP A 379 2.09 -6.57 -30.38
N VAL A 380 0.85 -6.12 -30.17
CA VAL A 380 -0.19 -6.06 -31.20
C VAL A 380 -0.30 -4.68 -31.87
N SER A 381 0.57 -3.72 -31.55
CA SER A 381 0.56 -2.35 -32.10
C SER A 381 0.59 -2.34 -33.63
N SER A 382 1.54 -3.05 -34.24
CA SER A 382 1.68 -3.15 -35.70
C SER A 382 0.47 -3.83 -36.36
N GLU A 383 -0.16 -4.79 -35.69
CA GLU A 383 -1.33 -5.51 -36.21
C GLU A 383 -2.60 -4.65 -36.12
N MET A 384 -2.78 -3.91 -35.02
CA MET A 384 -3.84 -2.90 -34.90
C MET A 384 -3.73 -1.82 -35.97
N LEU A 385 -2.52 -1.31 -36.24
CA LEU A 385 -2.27 -0.38 -37.34
C LEU A 385 -2.61 -0.99 -38.70
N ARG A 386 -2.17 -2.25 -38.97
CA ARG A 386 -2.49 -2.99 -40.21
C ARG A 386 -4.00 -3.17 -40.42
N GLN A 387 -4.75 -3.39 -39.34
CA GLN A 387 -6.20 -3.53 -39.36
C GLN A 387 -6.97 -2.20 -39.36
N GLY A 388 -6.29 -1.05 -39.37
CA GLY A 388 -6.94 0.27 -39.34
C GLY A 388 -7.68 0.54 -38.03
N TYR A 389 -7.06 0.23 -36.88
CA TYR A 389 -7.58 0.66 -35.59
C TYR A 389 -7.46 2.18 -35.41
N THR A 390 -8.45 2.74 -34.73
CA THR A 390 -8.47 4.11 -34.23
C THR A 390 -8.63 4.08 -32.70
N PRO A 391 -8.32 5.16 -31.97
CA PRO A 391 -8.61 5.25 -30.54
C PRO A 391 -10.03 4.81 -30.18
N LEU A 392 -11.04 5.35 -30.88
CA LEU A 392 -12.45 4.98 -30.68
C LEU A 392 -12.71 3.47 -30.86
N ARG A 393 -12.08 2.81 -31.85
CA ARG A 393 -12.20 1.35 -32.04
C ARG A 393 -11.55 0.56 -30.90
N MET A 394 -10.46 1.06 -30.31
CA MET A 394 -9.84 0.45 -29.13
C MET A 394 -10.75 0.55 -27.89
N PHE A 395 -11.43 1.69 -27.69
CA PHE A 395 -12.44 1.83 -26.63
C PHE A 395 -13.66 0.94 -26.86
N HIS A 396 -14.16 0.78 -28.09
CA HIS A 396 -15.26 -0.17 -28.37
C HIS A 396 -14.85 -1.64 -28.15
N LEU A 397 -13.60 -2.01 -28.44
CA LEU A 397 -13.06 -3.34 -28.13
C LEU A 397 -13.05 -3.59 -26.61
N ALA A 398 -12.67 -2.59 -25.82
CA ALA A 398 -12.73 -2.68 -24.36
C ALA A 398 -14.18 -2.69 -23.81
N GLU A 399 -15.12 -1.96 -24.41
CA GLU A 399 -16.55 -2.10 -24.10
C GLU A 399 -17.06 -3.53 -24.37
N GLU A 400 -16.67 -4.13 -25.50
CA GLU A 400 -17.01 -5.52 -25.82
C GLU A 400 -16.44 -6.49 -24.78
N PHE A 401 -15.20 -6.28 -24.30
CA PHE A 401 -14.64 -7.07 -23.21
C PHE A 401 -15.56 -7.06 -21.98
N PHE A 402 -15.95 -5.89 -21.45
CA PHE A 402 -16.79 -5.83 -20.24
C PHE A 402 -18.23 -6.30 -20.45
N THR A 403 -18.84 -5.98 -21.59
CA THR A 403 -20.21 -6.43 -21.92
C THR A 403 -20.26 -7.93 -22.23
N SER A 404 -19.15 -8.54 -22.67
CA SER A 404 -19.01 -10.00 -22.81
C SER A 404 -19.10 -10.72 -21.45
N LEU A 405 -18.61 -10.08 -20.38
CA LEU A 405 -18.75 -10.57 -19.00
C LEU A 405 -20.17 -10.39 -18.46
N GLY A 406 -20.95 -9.46 -19.00
CA GLY A 406 -22.31 -9.13 -18.54
C GLY A 406 -22.38 -7.91 -17.64
N LEU A 407 -21.32 -7.09 -17.66
CA LEU A 407 -21.31 -5.79 -17.01
C LEU A 407 -22.02 -4.74 -17.88
N LYS A 408 -22.21 -3.54 -17.33
CA LYS A 408 -22.99 -2.46 -17.94
C LYS A 408 -22.27 -1.93 -19.19
N PRO A 409 -22.96 -1.65 -20.32
CA PRO A 409 -22.36 -0.90 -21.43
C PRO A 409 -22.04 0.54 -20.99
N MET A 410 -21.19 1.24 -21.75
CA MET A 410 -20.91 2.65 -21.49
C MET A 410 -22.13 3.51 -21.83
N PRO A 411 -22.50 4.50 -21.00
CA PRO A 411 -23.63 5.38 -21.30
C PRO A 411 -23.34 6.27 -22.52
N PRO A 412 -24.36 6.73 -23.28
CA PRO A 412 -24.16 7.62 -24.43
C PRO A 412 -23.38 8.91 -24.10
N GLU A 413 -23.51 9.40 -22.86
CA GLU A 413 -22.77 10.52 -22.29
C GLU A 413 -21.25 10.29 -22.32
N PHE A 414 -20.79 9.08 -22.02
CA PHE A 414 -19.37 8.72 -22.00
C PHE A 414 -18.73 8.94 -23.37
N TRP A 415 -19.37 8.41 -24.42
CA TRP A 415 -18.88 8.53 -25.81
C TRP A 415 -18.91 9.98 -26.30
N ARG A 416 -19.91 10.76 -25.88
CA ARG A 416 -20.09 12.15 -26.30
C ARG A 416 -19.16 13.14 -25.60
N HIS A 417 -18.76 12.88 -24.35
CA HIS A 417 -18.03 13.85 -23.53
C HIS A 417 -16.58 13.46 -23.20
N SER A 418 -16.18 12.20 -23.40
CA SER A 418 -14.80 11.77 -23.15
C SER A 418 -13.79 12.38 -24.14
N MET A 419 -12.54 12.50 -23.69
CA MET A 419 -11.41 12.89 -24.55
C MET A 419 -10.58 11.64 -24.82
N LEU A 420 -10.95 10.92 -25.88
CA LEU A 420 -10.39 9.61 -26.24
C LEU A 420 -9.14 9.70 -27.12
N GLU A 421 -8.76 10.90 -27.56
CA GLU A 421 -7.57 11.18 -28.36
C GLU A 421 -7.06 12.61 -28.06
N LYS A 422 -5.83 12.93 -28.47
CA LYS A 422 -5.25 14.27 -28.23
C LYS A 422 -5.86 15.29 -29.22
N PRO A 423 -6.52 16.36 -28.73
CA PRO A 423 -6.98 17.43 -29.60
C PRO A 423 -5.80 18.24 -30.18
N LEU A 424 -5.99 18.78 -31.39
CA LEU A 424 -4.97 19.57 -32.10
C LEU A 424 -5.03 21.07 -31.80
N ASP A 425 -6.14 21.56 -31.24
CA ASP A 425 -6.46 22.98 -31.06
C ASP A 425 -6.06 23.55 -29.68
N ARG A 426 -5.64 22.70 -28.73
CA ARG A 426 -5.43 23.11 -27.33
C ARG A 426 -4.47 22.21 -26.54
N GLU A 427 -3.88 22.77 -25.49
CA GLU A 427 -3.07 22.02 -24.53
C GLU A 427 -3.92 21.22 -23.54
N VAL A 428 -3.50 20.00 -23.24
CA VAL A 428 -4.25 19.04 -22.38
C VAL A 428 -3.30 18.22 -21.50
N ALA A 429 -3.81 17.77 -20.36
CA ALA A 429 -3.12 16.82 -19.49
C ALA A 429 -3.25 15.39 -20.06
N CYS A 430 -2.25 14.94 -20.82
CA CYS A 430 -2.35 13.70 -21.61
C CYS A 430 -2.37 12.39 -20.83
N ARG A 431 -1.84 12.35 -19.60
CA ARG A 431 -1.85 11.14 -18.75
C ARG A 431 -3.28 10.62 -18.57
N ALA A 432 -3.50 9.33 -18.84
CA ALA A 432 -4.80 8.68 -18.71
C ALA A 432 -5.44 8.91 -17.33
N SER A 433 -6.76 9.10 -17.31
CA SER A 433 -7.59 9.04 -16.11
C SER A 433 -9.09 8.94 -16.42
N ALA A 434 -9.80 8.12 -15.64
CA ALA A 434 -11.25 8.04 -15.53
C ALA A 434 -11.82 9.07 -14.52
N TRP A 435 -13.09 9.45 -14.72
CA TRP A 435 -13.78 10.49 -13.95
C TRP A 435 -15.26 10.14 -13.72
N ASP A 436 -15.70 10.16 -12.46
CA ASP A 436 -17.12 10.21 -12.06
C ASP A 436 -17.50 11.66 -11.75
N PHE A 437 -18.57 12.16 -12.38
CA PHE A 437 -19.09 13.52 -12.15
C PHE A 437 -20.14 13.57 -11.03
N CYS A 438 -20.29 12.50 -10.25
CA CYS A 438 -21.15 12.39 -9.07
C CYS A 438 -22.65 12.63 -9.32
N ASN A 439 -23.10 12.49 -10.57
CA ASN A 439 -24.47 12.83 -11.01
C ASN A 439 -25.27 11.63 -11.56
N HIS A 440 -24.77 10.40 -11.36
CA HIS A 440 -25.35 9.13 -11.83
C HIS A 440 -25.42 8.95 -13.36
N LYS A 441 -24.81 9.84 -14.16
CA LYS A 441 -25.02 9.89 -15.62
C LYS A 441 -23.75 10.12 -16.43
N ASP A 442 -22.88 10.99 -15.94
CA ASP A 442 -21.75 11.52 -16.69
C ASP A 442 -20.46 10.92 -16.14
N TYR A 443 -19.87 10.03 -16.92
CA TYR A 443 -18.65 9.30 -16.62
C TYR A 443 -17.74 9.43 -17.84
N ARG A 444 -16.45 9.72 -17.66
CA ARG A 444 -15.57 10.07 -18.78
C ARG A 444 -14.15 9.54 -18.61
N ILE A 445 -13.49 9.27 -19.73
CA ILE A 445 -12.04 9.03 -19.79
C ILE A 445 -11.35 10.18 -20.53
N LYS A 446 -10.17 10.56 -20.04
CA LYS A 446 -9.28 11.55 -20.66
C LYS A 446 -7.91 10.92 -20.90
N GLN A 447 -7.65 10.48 -22.14
CA GLN A 447 -6.40 9.84 -22.55
C GLN A 447 -5.97 10.37 -23.92
N CYS A 448 -4.68 10.70 -24.08
CA CYS A 448 -4.10 11.03 -25.39
C CYS A 448 -3.72 9.74 -26.15
N THR A 449 -4.71 8.89 -26.41
CA THR A 449 -4.52 7.54 -26.94
C THR A 449 -3.77 7.52 -28.28
N THR A 450 -2.75 6.68 -28.35
CA THR A 450 -2.10 6.22 -29.58
C THR A 450 -2.54 4.79 -29.90
N VAL A 451 -2.38 4.36 -31.16
CA VAL A 451 -2.69 2.97 -31.55
C VAL A 451 -1.51 2.07 -31.19
N SER A 452 -1.43 1.71 -29.91
CA SER A 452 -0.37 0.86 -29.33
C SER A 452 -0.94 -0.15 -28.33
N MET A 453 -0.21 -1.24 -28.06
CA MET A 453 -0.61 -2.24 -27.07
C MET A 453 -0.61 -1.67 -25.64
N ASP A 454 0.32 -0.79 -25.30
CA ASP A 454 0.36 -0.13 -23.99
C ASP A 454 -0.87 0.76 -23.77
N ASP A 455 -1.29 1.53 -24.79
CA ASP A 455 -2.55 2.28 -24.72
C ASP A 455 -3.78 1.36 -24.73
N LEU A 456 -3.76 0.22 -25.44
CA LEU A 456 -4.85 -0.76 -25.39
C LEU A 456 -5.06 -1.32 -23.98
N LEU A 457 -3.97 -1.65 -23.26
CA LEU A 457 -4.04 -2.09 -21.87
C LEU A 457 -4.49 -0.95 -20.95
N THR A 458 -4.00 0.28 -21.18
CA THR A 458 -4.41 1.48 -20.44
C THR A 458 -5.90 1.75 -20.59
N ILE A 459 -6.46 1.63 -21.79
CA ILE A 459 -7.91 1.77 -22.05
C ILE A 459 -8.72 0.78 -21.21
N HIS A 460 -8.30 -0.49 -21.14
CA HIS A 460 -8.99 -1.50 -20.33
C HIS A 460 -8.89 -1.21 -18.83
N HIS A 461 -7.74 -0.72 -18.34
CA HIS A 461 -7.58 -0.28 -16.95
C HIS A 461 -8.53 0.90 -16.64
N GLU A 462 -8.55 1.95 -17.47
CA GLU A 462 -9.40 3.12 -17.25
C GLU A 462 -10.90 2.81 -17.38
N MET A 463 -11.28 1.94 -18.34
CA MET A 463 -12.67 1.50 -18.47
C MET A 463 -13.12 0.59 -17.31
N ALA A 464 -12.21 -0.09 -16.62
CA ALA A 464 -12.52 -0.81 -15.40
C ALA A 464 -12.89 0.14 -14.24
N HIS A 465 -12.26 1.32 -14.15
CA HIS A 465 -12.70 2.38 -13.22
C HIS A 465 -14.11 2.86 -13.56
N ILE A 466 -14.41 3.09 -14.84
CA ILE A 466 -15.77 3.45 -15.27
C ILE A 466 -16.77 2.33 -14.93
N GLN A 467 -16.42 1.05 -15.08
CA GLN A 467 -17.26 -0.05 -14.62
C GLN A 467 -17.51 0.03 -13.11
N TYR A 468 -16.50 0.28 -12.30
CA TYR A 468 -16.67 0.47 -10.85
C TYR A 468 -17.68 1.60 -10.57
N TYR A 469 -17.51 2.75 -11.24
CA TYR A 469 -18.41 3.91 -11.13
C TYR A 469 -19.85 3.59 -11.50
N LEU A 470 -20.05 2.83 -12.57
CA LEU A 470 -21.37 2.38 -13.04
C LEU A 470 -22.01 1.36 -12.09
N GLN A 471 -21.22 0.51 -11.41
CA GLN A 471 -21.78 -0.52 -10.52
C GLN A 471 -22.22 0.04 -9.16
N TYR A 472 -21.45 0.93 -8.54
CA TYR A 472 -21.85 1.55 -7.26
C TYR A 472 -22.69 2.83 -7.40
N ALA A 473 -23.10 3.21 -8.62
CA ALA A 473 -23.76 4.49 -8.92
C ALA A 473 -24.96 4.81 -8.02
N ASP A 474 -25.71 3.78 -7.59
CA ASP A 474 -26.92 3.92 -6.76
C ASP A 474 -26.63 4.00 -5.25
N GLN A 475 -25.37 3.86 -4.83
CA GLN A 475 -24.95 4.07 -3.44
C GLN A 475 -24.99 5.58 -3.07
N PRO A 476 -25.13 5.92 -1.78
CA PRO A 476 -24.79 7.26 -1.28
C PRO A 476 -23.38 7.68 -1.69
N LEU A 477 -23.15 8.97 -1.94
CA LEU A 477 -21.87 9.47 -2.46
C LEU A 477 -20.66 9.04 -1.63
N LEU A 478 -20.79 9.02 -0.30
CA LEU A 478 -19.73 8.55 0.61
C LEU A 478 -19.30 7.09 0.36
N PHE A 479 -20.16 6.28 -0.25
CA PHE A 479 -19.88 4.89 -0.58
C PHE A 479 -19.45 4.66 -2.03
N ARG A 480 -19.32 5.72 -2.84
CA ARG A 480 -18.85 5.68 -4.24
C ARG A 480 -17.32 5.77 -4.33
N ASP A 481 -16.67 4.82 -3.69
CA ASP A 481 -15.23 4.56 -3.76
C ASP A 481 -15.03 3.04 -3.62
N GLY A 482 -13.80 2.55 -3.77
CA GLY A 482 -13.45 1.16 -3.55
C GLY A 482 -13.54 0.76 -2.09
N ALA A 483 -13.72 -0.53 -1.82
CA ALA A 483 -13.88 -1.05 -0.45
C ALA A 483 -12.74 -0.67 0.51
N ASN A 484 -11.54 -0.48 -0.03
CA ASN A 484 -10.46 0.30 0.57
C ASN A 484 -9.67 1.03 -0.55
N PRO A 485 -8.72 1.94 -0.25
CA PRO A 485 -8.02 2.75 -1.25
C PRO A 485 -7.29 1.98 -2.35
N GLY A 486 -6.98 0.68 -2.15
CA GLY A 486 -6.33 -0.17 -3.15
C GLY A 486 -7.29 -0.84 -4.14
N PHE A 487 -8.60 -0.91 -3.85
CA PHE A 487 -9.56 -1.67 -4.67
C PHE A 487 -9.73 -1.14 -6.09
N HIS A 488 -9.81 0.19 -6.29
CA HIS A 488 -9.95 0.78 -7.63
C HIS A 488 -8.82 0.35 -8.57
N GLU A 489 -7.58 0.61 -8.13
CA GLU A 489 -6.36 0.28 -8.87
C GLU A 489 -6.25 -1.24 -9.09
N ALA A 490 -6.64 -2.06 -8.10
CA ALA A 490 -6.59 -3.52 -8.19
C ALA A 490 -7.52 -4.08 -9.27
N VAL A 491 -8.71 -3.49 -9.40
CA VAL A 491 -9.70 -3.90 -10.42
C VAL A 491 -9.19 -3.57 -11.81
N GLY A 492 -8.68 -2.35 -12.03
CA GLY A 492 -8.08 -1.96 -13.31
C GLY A 492 -6.93 -2.88 -13.74
N ASP A 493 -6.00 -3.17 -12.84
CA ASP A 493 -4.88 -4.06 -13.13
C ASP A 493 -5.29 -5.53 -13.30
N ALA A 494 -6.23 -6.06 -12.51
CA ALA A 494 -6.68 -7.45 -12.63
C ALA A 494 -7.31 -7.75 -14.00
N ILE A 495 -7.94 -6.75 -14.63
CA ILE A 495 -8.47 -6.86 -16.00
C ILE A 495 -7.32 -6.92 -17.02
N THR A 496 -6.29 -6.08 -16.90
CA THR A 496 -5.16 -6.07 -17.86
C THR A 496 -4.36 -7.38 -17.85
N LEU A 497 -4.37 -8.14 -16.74
CA LEU A 497 -3.82 -9.52 -16.70
C LEU A 497 -4.54 -10.48 -17.67
N SER A 498 -5.85 -10.29 -17.92
CA SER A 498 -6.59 -11.10 -18.91
C SER A 498 -6.45 -10.56 -20.34
N VAL A 499 -6.39 -9.24 -20.50
CA VAL A 499 -6.32 -8.58 -21.82
C VAL A 499 -4.94 -8.75 -22.46
N SER A 500 -3.87 -8.75 -21.66
CA SER A 500 -2.50 -9.00 -22.15
C SER A 500 -2.23 -10.47 -22.51
N ASN A 501 -3.16 -11.38 -22.21
CA ASN A 501 -3.01 -12.81 -22.47
C ASN A 501 -2.98 -13.12 -23.99
N PRO A 502 -1.97 -13.87 -24.49
CA PRO A 502 -1.88 -14.21 -25.93
C PRO A 502 -3.12 -14.94 -26.48
N ARG A 503 -3.78 -15.79 -25.67
CA ARG A 503 -5.02 -16.48 -26.06
C ARG A 503 -6.21 -15.53 -26.16
N HIS A 504 -6.25 -14.45 -25.37
CA HIS A 504 -7.25 -13.39 -25.54
C HIS A 504 -7.02 -12.66 -26.87
N LEU A 505 -5.79 -12.19 -27.10
CA LEU A 505 -5.40 -11.44 -28.29
C LEU A 505 -5.63 -12.24 -29.59
N LEU A 506 -5.41 -13.56 -29.59
CA LEU A 506 -5.83 -14.45 -30.68
C LEU A 506 -7.34 -14.50 -30.85
N GLY A 507 -8.10 -14.66 -29.75
CA GLY A 507 -9.56 -14.74 -29.76
C GLY A 507 -10.27 -13.49 -30.30
N ILE A 508 -9.62 -12.32 -30.21
CA ILE A 508 -10.09 -11.05 -30.79
C ILE A 508 -9.43 -10.69 -32.14
N GLY A 509 -8.61 -11.59 -32.70
CA GLY A 509 -7.99 -11.43 -34.02
C GLY A 509 -6.81 -10.44 -34.08
N LEU A 510 -6.20 -10.08 -32.95
CA LEU A 510 -4.98 -9.26 -32.88
C LEU A 510 -3.68 -10.07 -32.86
N LEU A 511 -3.77 -11.41 -32.77
CA LEU A 511 -2.67 -12.33 -33.06
C LEU A 511 -3.11 -13.37 -34.08
N ASN A 512 -2.23 -13.71 -35.02
CA ASN A 512 -2.50 -14.73 -36.05
C ASN A 512 -2.23 -16.17 -35.58
N ASN A 513 -1.35 -16.34 -34.59
CA ASN A 513 -1.01 -17.61 -33.96
C ASN A 513 -0.57 -17.36 -32.52
N VAL A 514 -0.77 -18.33 -31.63
CA VAL A 514 -0.20 -18.31 -30.27
C VAL A 514 0.93 -19.32 -30.23
N THR A 515 2.16 -18.81 -30.12
CA THR A 515 3.30 -19.62 -29.72
C THR A 515 3.22 -19.89 -28.22
N ASP A 516 2.38 -20.87 -27.85
CA ASP A 516 2.24 -21.41 -26.49
C ASP A 516 3.44 -22.31 -26.15
N ASP A 517 4.64 -21.77 -26.36
CA ASP A 517 5.92 -22.41 -26.13
C ASP A 517 6.61 -21.83 -24.90
N TYR A 518 7.49 -22.63 -24.31
CA TYR A 518 8.17 -22.32 -23.05
C TYR A 518 8.93 -20.99 -23.08
N GLU A 519 9.63 -20.69 -24.18
CA GLU A 519 10.46 -19.49 -24.30
C GLU A 519 9.58 -18.23 -24.37
N SER A 520 8.51 -18.29 -25.18
CA SER A 520 7.50 -17.23 -25.29
C SER A 520 6.81 -16.97 -23.93
N GLY A 521 6.48 -18.04 -23.18
CA GLY A 521 5.86 -17.93 -21.85
C GLY A 521 6.79 -17.31 -20.79
N ILE A 522 8.07 -17.67 -20.78
CA ILE A 522 9.06 -17.07 -19.88
C ILE A 522 9.31 -15.60 -20.22
N ASN A 523 9.42 -15.24 -21.51
CA ASN A 523 9.52 -13.84 -21.95
C ASN A 523 8.32 -13.01 -21.46
N PHE A 524 7.09 -13.52 -21.63
CA PHE A 524 5.87 -12.86 -21.15
C PHE A 524 5.89 -12.65 -19.63
N LEU A 525 6.16 -13.70 -18.85
CA LEU A 525 6.22 -13.60 -17.40
C LEU A 525 7.32 -12.64 -16.92
N LEU A 526 8.48 -12.62 -17.56
CA LEU A 526 9.56 -11.70 -17.20
C LEU A 526 9.14 -10.24 -17.43
N LEU A 527 8.50 -9.90 -18.56
CA LEU A 527 7.94 -8.56 -18.78
C LEU A 527 6.94 -8.16 -17.69
N MET A 528 6.04 -9.08 -17.32
CA MET A 528 5.07 -8.85 -16.25
C MET A 528 5.75 -8.68 -14.88
N ALA A 529 6.88 -9.36 -14.62
CA ALA A 529 7.63 -9.23 -13.38
C ALA A 529 8.41 -7.91 -13.31
N LEU A 530 9.02 -7.47 -14.42
CA LEU A 530 9.67 -6.16 -14.54
C LEU A 530 8.70 -4.99 -14.31
N GLU A 531 7.41 -5.20 -14.54
CA GLU A 531 6.37 -4.21 -14.27
C GLU A 531 5.77 -4.34 -12.85
N LYS A 532 5.30 -5.52 -12.46
CA LYS A 532 4.53 -5.72 -11.21
C LYS A 532 5.43 -6.08 -10.03
N VAL A 533 6.32 -7.07 -10.18
CA VAL A 533 7.21 -7.54 -9.09
C VAL A 533 8.27 -6.49 -8.76
N ALA A 534 8.86 -5.84 -9.76
CA ALA A 534 9.83 -4.78 -9.54
C ALA A 534 9.26 -3.54 -8.83
N TYR A 535 7.96 -3.31 -8.98
CA TYR A 535 7.25 -2.17 -8.39
C TYR A 535 6.91 -2.38 -6.90
N LEU A 536 6.68 -3.63 -6.47
CA LEU A 536 6.32 -3.99 -5.09
C LEU A 536 7.14 -3.24 -4.01
N PRO A 537 8.49 -3.32 -3.98
CA PRO A 537 9.25 -2.66 -2.93
C PRO A 537 9.22 -1.13 -3.02
N PHE A 538 9.09 -0.53 -4.21
CA PHE A 538 8.86 0.92 -4.32
C PHE A 538 7.51 1.30 -3.71
N ALA A 539 6.44 0.59 -4.10
CA ALA A 539 5.10 0.85 -3.60
C ALA A 539 4.99 0.64 -2.08
N TYR A 540 5.77 -0.30 -1.52
CA TYR A 540 5.92 -0.52 -0.09
C TYR A 540 6.60 0.67 0.62
N ILE A 541 7.81 1.08 0.19
CA ILE A 541 8.61 2.03 0.98
C ILE A 541 8.10 3.47 0.99
N VAL A 542 7.33 3.91 -0.02
CA VAL A 542 7.00 5.35 -0.16
C VAL A 542 6.20 5.87 1.03
N ASP A 543 5.15 5.17 1.45
CA ASP A 543 4.37 5.58 2.62
C ASP A 543 5.02 5.13 3.94
N GLN A 544 5.78 4.03 3.98
CA GLN A 544 6.64 3.72 5.14
C GLN A 544 7.60 4.87 5.45
N TRP A 545 8.14 5.52 4.41
CA TRP A 545 8.98 6.70 4.56
C TRP A 545 8.23 7.90 5.17
N ARG A 546 7.01 8.16 4.68
CA ARG A 546 6.17 9.25 5.21
C ARG A 546 5.74 8.96 6.65
N TRP A 547 5.41 7.71 6.96
CA TRP A 547 4.93 7.29 8.28
C TRP A 547 6.01 7.40 9.36
N GLY A 548 7.26 7.03 9.08
CA GLY A 548 8.37 7.24 10.02
C GLY A 548 8.60 8.73 10.35
N LEU A 549 8.45 9.61 9.36
CA LEU A 549 8.51 11.06 9.55
C LEU A 549 7.28 11.64 10.28
N PHE A 550 6.09 11.10 10.04
CA PHE A 550 4.88 11.53 10.75
C PHE A 550 4.89 11.09 12.22
N ALA A 551 5.27 9.85 12.51
CA ALA A 551 5.40 9.33 13.87
C ALA A 551 6.48 10.07 14.68
N GLY A 552 7.51 10.61 14.00
CA GLY A 552 8.68 11.22 14.63
C GLY A 552 9.78 10.22 14.95
N ASP A 553 9.66 8.97 14.47
CA ASP A 553 10.67 7.92 14.60
C ASP A 553 11.99 8.32 13.94
N TRP A 554 11.93 9.18 12.92
CA TRP A 554 13.10 9.71 12.22
C TRP A 554 13.19 11.22 12.28
N ASN A 555 14.43 11.71 12.35
CA ASN A 555 14.71 13.13 12.36
C ASN A 555 14.37 13.77 10.99
N ILE A 556 13.71 14.93 11.02
CA ILE A 556 13.40 15.75 9.85
C ILE A 556 14.68 16.24 9.14
N ASP A 557 15.80 16.31 9.85
CA ASP A 557 17.12 16.61 9.27
C ASP A 557 17.82 15.40 8.62
N GLU A 558 17.16 14.25 8.53
CA GLU A 558 17.63 13.02 7.86
C GLU A 558 16.67 12.52 6.76
N MET A 559 15.73 13.37 6.32
CA MET A 559 14.68 12.99 5.37
C MET A 559 15.20 12.30 4.10
N ASN A 560 16.31 12.80 3.52
CA ASN A 560 16.85 12.24 2.28
C ASN A 560 17.67 10.97 2.53
N ALA A 561 18.43 10.92 3.63
CA ALA A 561 19.18 9.75 4.04
C ALA A 561 18.25 8.55 4.33
N ARG A 562 17.14 8.77 5.06
CA ARG A 562 16.15 7.71 5.38
C ARG A 562 15.41 7.20 4.15
N TRP A 563 15.18 8.06 3.16
CA TRP A 563 14.65 7.63 1.86
C TRP A 563 15.59 6.64 1.18
N TRP A 564 16.89 6.97 1.13
CA TRP A 564 17.88 6.10 0.50
C TRP A 564 18.20 4.84 1.31
N GLU A 565 18.11 4.89 2.64
CA GLU A 565 18.18 3.71 3.50
C GLU A 565 17.08 2.69 3.16
N LEU A 566 15.83 3.15 3.02
CA LEU A 566 14.71 2.28 2.61
C LEU A 566 14.86 1.78 1.17
N ARG A 567 15.31 2.62 0.24
CA ARG A 567 15.61 2.24 -1.15
C ARG A 567 16.65 1.11 -1.21
N LEU A 568 17.74 1.25 -0.47
CA LEU A 568 18.77 0.22 -0.40
C LEU A 568 18.26 -1.04 0.30
N ARG A 569 17.54 -0.92 1.42
CA ARG A 569 17.08 -2.05 2.24
C ARG A 569 15.99 -2.90 1.55
N HIS A 570 15.09 -2.30 0.80
CA HIS A 570 13.94 -3.01 0.21
C HIS A 570 14.03 -3.16 -1.32
N GLN A 571 14.62 -2.21 -2.05
CA GLN A 571 14.82 -2.32 -3.50
C GLN A 571 16.23 -2.75 -3.90
N GLY A 572 17.23 -2.66 -3.02
CA GLY A 572 18.61 -2.89 -3.43
C GLY A 572 19.04 -1.90 -4.49
N VAL A 573 18.65 -0.62 -4.30
CA VAL A 573 18.90 0.47 -5.24
C VAL A 573 19.55 1.64 -4.51
N ILE A 574 20.69 2.11 -5.02
CA ILE A 574 21.47 3.24 -4.52
C ILE A 574 21.32 4.49 -5.39
N PRO A 575 21.53 5.70 -4.85
CA PRO A 575 21.67 6.88 -5.69
C PRO A 575 23.00 6.75 -6.49
N PRO A 576 23.04 7.12 -7.77
CA PRO A 576 24.25 6.97 -8.59
C PRO A 576 25.32 8.03 -8.34
N ILE A 577 25.02 9.01 -7.49
CA ILE A 577 25.92 10.06 -7.02
C ILE A 577 25.64 10.31 -5.53
N PRO A 578 26.62 10.79 -4.76
CA PRO A 578 26.39 11.19 -3.37
C PRO A 578 25.25 12.21 -3.25
N ARG A 579 24.38 11.99 -2.26
CA ARG A 579 23.26 12.86 -1.89
C ARG A 579 23.46 13.40 -0.49
N THR A 580 22.86 14.55 -0.23
CA THR A 580 22.95 15.29 1.01
C THR A 580 21.56 15.68 1.50
N GLU A 581 21.48 16.23 2.71
CA GLU A 581 20.23 16.79 3.24
C GLU A 581 19.88 18.19 2.67
N LYS A 582 20.65 18.69 1.69
CA LYS A 582 20.20 19.80 0.82
C LYS A 582 19.32 19.30 -0.32
N ASP A 583 19.51 18.04 -0.72
CA ASP A 583 18.65 17.35 -1.68
C ASP A 583 17.34 16.93 -1.00
N PHE A 584 16.32 16.64 -1.81
CA PHE A 584 15.06 16.10 -1.33
C PHE A 584 14.42 15.22 -2.42
N ASP A 585 15.09 14.10 -2.68
CA ASP A 585 14.76 13.13 -3.72
C ASP A 585 13.33 12.55 -3.60
N PRO A 586 12.70 12.37 -2.42
CA PRO A 586 11.29 12.00 -2.31
C PRO A 586 10.33 12.92 -3.09
N ALA A 587 10.55 14.23 -3.07
CA ALA A 587 9.68 15.17 -3.78
C ALA A 587 9.74 15.05 -5.31
N SER A 588 10.78 14.40 -5.86
CA SER A 588 10.85 14.09 -7.29
C SER A 588 9.74 13.13 -7.76
N LYS A 589 8.97 12.53 -6.84
CA LYS A 589 7.80 11.68 -7.11
C LYS A 589 6.49 12.39 -6.73
N TYR A 590 5.63 12.67 -7.73
CA TYR A 590 4.41 13.51 -7.64
C TYR A 590 3.53 13.32 -6.38
N HIS A 591 3.35 12.10 -5.92
CA HIS A 591 2.48 11.79 -4.78
C HIS A 591 2.95 12.42 -3.45
N ILE A 592 4.26 12.65 -3.29
CA ILE A 592 4.84 13.31 -2.11
C ILE A 592 4.41 14.79 -2.01
N PRO A 593 4.71 15.67 -2.99
CA PRO A 593 4.28 17.06 -2.94
C PRO A 593 2.76 17.26 -3.07
N ALA A 594 2.02 16.26 -3.54
CA ALA A 594 0.58 16.35 -3.73
C ALA A 594 -0.27 15.82 -2.55
N ASP A 595 0.34 15.43 -1.42
CA ASP A 595 -0.30 14.74 -0.28
C ASP A 595 -1.19 13.56 -0.68
N MET A 596 -0.66 12.65 -1.50
CA MET A 596 -1.36 11.43 -1.91
C MET A 596 -0.79 10.19 -1.22
N PRO A 597 -1.56 9.46 -0.40
CA PRO A 597 -1.17 8.15 0.12
C PRO A 597 -0.80 7.17 -0.99
N TYR A 598 0.33 6.49 -0.84
CA TYR A 598 0.95 5.57 -1.79
C TYR A 598 0.71 4.09 -1.50
N THR A 599 0.43 3.69 -0.24
CA THR A 599 0.18 2.29 0.14
C THR A 599 -0.90 1.63 -0.70
N ARG A 600 -1.84 2.42 -1.25
CA ARG A 600 -2.88 1.96 -2.19
C ARG A 600 -2.31 1.13 -3.35
N TYR A 601 -1.13 1.48 -3.86
CA TYR A 601 -0.51 0.77 -4.97
C TYR A 601 0.10 -0.56 -4.53
N PHE A 602 0.63 -0.66 -3.31
CA PHE A 602 1.12 -1.94 -2.78
C PHE A 602 -0.04 -2.90 -2.50
N VAL A 603 -1.12 -2.40 -1.89
CA VAL A 603 -2.35 -3.19 -1.68
C VAL A 603 -2.96 -3.61 -3.02
N SER A 604 -2.98 -2.72 -4.02
CA SER A 604 -3.40 -3.04 -5.38
C SER A 604 -2.57 -4.15 -6.04
N LEU A 605 -1.24 -4.09 -5.93
CA LEU A 605 -0.34 -5.11 -6.48
C LEU A 605 -0.56 -6.50 -5.89
N VAL A 606 -1.01 -6.61 -4.64
CA VAL A 606 -1.39 -7.89 -4.03
C VAL A 606 -2.80 -8.29 -4.45
N LEU A 607 -3.76 -7.39 -4.26
CA LEU A 607 -5.19 -7.63 -4.46
C LEU A 607 -5.54 -7.92 -5.93
N GLN A 608 -4.81 -7.36 -6.91
CA GLN A 608 -5.09 -7.62 -8.33
C GLN A 608 -4.92 -9.10 -8.70
N PHE A 609 -3.91 -9.80 -8.16
CA PHE A 609 -3.73 -11.23 -8.42
C PHE A 609 -4.73 -12.07 -7.63
N GLN A 610 -5.09 -11.66 -6.42
CA GLN A 610 -6.12 -12.33 -5.60
C GLN A 610 -7.51 -12.23 -6.25
N LEU A 611 -7.85 -11.07 -6.80
CA LEU A 611 -9.04 -10.84 -7.62
C LEU A 611 -8.98 -11.65 -8.93
N HIS A 612 -7.86 -11.58 -9.66
CA HIS A 612 -7.68 -12.33 -10.90
C HIS A 612 -7.87 -13.83 -10.67
N GLN A 613 -7.24 -14.42 -9.64
CA GLN A 613 -7.47 -15.84 -9.28
C GLN A 613 -8.94 -16.14 -9.01
N ALA A 614 -9.65 -15.31 -8.22
CA ALA A 614 -11.06 -15.51 -7.93
C ALA A 614 -11.94 -15.46 -9.19
N LEU A 615 -11.65 -14.55 -10.12
CA LEU A 615 -12.34 -14.44 -11.42
C LEU A 615 -12.01 -15.62 -12.34
N CYS A 616 -10.77 -16.11 -12.35
CA CYS A 616 -10.33 -17.27 -13.12
C CYS A 616 -11.00 -18.57 -12.64
N GLU A 617 -11.08 -18.78 -11.34
CA GLU A 617 -11.82 -19.89 -10.74
C GLU A 617 -13.33 -19.78 -11.00
N ALA A 618 -13.89 -18.56 -10.98
CA ALA A 618 -15.28 -18.32 -11.38
C ALA A 618 -15.52 -18.62 -12.87
N ALA A 619 -14.53 -18.38 -13.73
CA ALA A 619 -14.56 -18.73 -15.14
C ALA A 619 -14.29 -20.21 -15.44
N GLY A 620 -13.99 -21.04 -14.42
CA GLY A 620 -13.66 -22.46 -14.61
C GLY A 620 -12.31 -22.69 -15.29
N HIS A 621 -11.35 -21.78 -15.14
CA HIS A 621 -10.00 -21.93 -15.68
C HIS A 621 -9.26 -23.09 -15.01
N PHE A 622 -8.50 -23.84 -15.81
CA PHE A 622 -7.61 -24.92 -15.35
C PHE A 622 -6.20 -24.72 -15.94
N GLY A 623 -5.17 -24.97 -15.13
CA GLY A 623 -3.76 -24.80 -15.51
C GLY A 623 -3.10 -23.58 -14.84
N PRO A 624 -1.93 -23.15 -15.30
CA PRO A 624 -1.19 -22.05 -14.69
C PRO A 624 -1.98 -20.74 -14.71
N LEU A 625 -1.96 -19.98 -13.61
CA LEU A 625 -2.81 -18.80 -13.45
C LEU A 625 -2.55 -17.73 -14.51
N HIS A 626 -1.30 -17.50 -14.91
CA HIS A 626 -0.95 -16.53 -15.96
C HIS A 626 -1.51 -16.86 -17.36
N THR A 627 -2.00 -18.08 -17.59
CA THR A 627 -2.66 -18.48 -18.85
C THR A 627 -4.18 -18.24 -18.84
N CYS A 628 -4.73 -17.77 -17.72
CA CYS A 628 -6.14 -17.46 -17.57
C CYS A 628 -6.57 -16.26 -18.42
N ASN A 629 -7.77 -16.37 -18.99
CA ASN A 629 -8.48 -15.30 -19.66
C ASN A 629 -9.95 -15.37 -19.27
N ILE A 630 -10.48 -14.33 -18.62
CA ILE A 630 -11.86 -14.29 -18.12
C ILE A 630 -12.89 -13.86 -19.19
N TYR A 631 -12.44 -13.43 -20.38
CA TYR A 631 -13.28 -12.94 -21.47
C TYR A 631 -14.45 -13.88 -21.78
N ARG A 632 -15.66 -13.30 -21.97
CA ARG A 632 -16.94 -14.02 -22.15
C ARG A 632 -17.43 -14.88 -20.98
N SER A 633 -16.74 -14.93 -19.83
CA SER A 633 -17.26 -15.59 -18.63
C SER A 633 -18.32 -14.76 -17.92
N ARG A 634 -19.58 -15.22 -17.98
CA ARG A 634 -20.71 -14.59 -17.27
C ARG A 634 -20.61 -14.79 -15.75
N GLU A 635 -20.02 -15.89 -15.31
CA GLU A 635 -19.80 -16.23 -13.90
C GLU A 635 -18.73 -15.34 -13.26
N ALA A 636 -17.64 -15.06 -13.97
CA ALA A 636 -16.65 -14.07 -13.53
C ALA A 636 -17.25 -12.65 -13.56
N GLY A 637 -18.01 -12.31 -14.60
CA GLY A 637 -18.71 -11.03 -14.70
C GLY A 637 -19.72 -10.79 -13.58
N ARG A 638 -20.48 -11.81 -13.17
CA ARG A 638 -21.37 -11.73 -12.00
C ARG A 638 -20.59 -11.47 -10.72
N LEU A 639 -19.54 -12.25 -10.45
CA LEU A 639 -18.70 -12.07 -9.27
C LEU A 639 -18.08 -10.66 -9.22
N LEU A 640 -17.61 -10.15 -10.36
CA LEU A 640 -17.07 -8.80 -10.48
C LEU A 640 -18.16 -7.74 -10.24
N GLY A 641 -19.32 -7.85 -10.89
CA GLY A 641 -20.44 -6.94 -10.68
C GLY A 641 -20.90 -6.88 -9.22
N ASP A 642 -21.02 -8.04 -8.57
CA ASP A 642 -21.40 -8.17 -7.17
C ASP A 642 -20.44 -7.39 -6.26
N ILE A 643 -19.12 -7.60 -6.36
CA ILE A 643 -18.14 -6.91 -5.49
C ILE A 643 -18.02 -5.41 -5.78
N LEU A 644 -18.15 -4.98 -7.05
CA LEU A 644 -18.06 -3.56 -7.41
C LEU A 644 -19.30 -2.78 -6.93
N SER A 645 -20.48 -3.40 -6.95
CA SER A 645 -21.75 -2.76 -6.52
C SER A 645 -21.79 -2.35 -5.04
N LEU A 646 -20.95 -2.99 -4.21
CA LEU A 646 -20.83 -2.68 -2.78
C LEU A 646 -20.14 -1.32 -2.54
N GLY A 647 -19.29 -0.86 -3.46
CA GLY A 647 -18.40 0.28 -3.24
C GLY A 647 -17.67 0.18 -1.91
N SER A 648 -17.65 1.28 -1.15
CA SER A 648 -17.10 1.34 0.20
C SER A 648 -18.17 1.20 1.29
N SER A 649 -19.39 0.73 0.98
CA SER A 649 -20.48 0.55 1.96
C SER A 649 -20.22 -0.55 3.00
N ARG A 650 -19.28 -1.47 2.72
CA ARG A 650 -18.88 -2.59 3.59
C ARG A 650 -17.38 -2.53 3.91
N PRO A 651 -16.96 -3.05 5.10
CA PRO A 651 -15.54 -3.25 5.39
C PRO A 651 -14.90 -4.15 4.33
N TRP A 652 -13.73 -3.78 3.82
CA TRP A 652 -13.06 -4.56 2.77
C TRP A 652 -12.79 -6.04 3.07
N PRO A 653 -12.61 -6.51 4.32
CA PRO A 653 -12.49 -7.95 4.60
C PRO A 653 -13.76 -8.72 4.25
N GLU A 654 -14.95 -8.10 4.39
CA GLU A 654 -16.23 -8.67 3.95
C GLU A 654 -16.27 -8.79 2.42
N VAL A 655 -15.75 -7.79 1.70
CA VAL A 655 -15.67 -7.78 0.23
C VAL A 655 -14.68 -8.85 -0.28
N ILE A 656 -13.51 -9.01 0.36
CA ILE A 656 -12.58 -10.12 0.05
C ILE A 656 -13.23 -11.49 0.35
N ARG A 657 -14.00 -11.60 1.43
CA ARG A 657 -14.72 -12.84 1.77
C ARG A 657 -15.74 -13.21 0.70
N ILE A 658 -16.48 -12.22 0.16
CA ILE A 658 -17.40 -12.42 -0.98
C ILE A 658 -16.61 -12.82 -2.24
N MET A 659 -15.59 -12.02 -2.60
CA MET A 659 -14.72 -12.25 -3.76
C MET A 659 -14.14 -13.67 -3.78
N THR A 660 -13.59 -14.14 -2.65
CA THR A 660 -12.93 -15.46 -2.55
C THR A 660 -13.88 -16.62 -2.24
N ARG A 661 -15.20 -16.36 -2.20
CA ARG A 661 -16.27 -17.31 -1.84
C ARG A 661 -16.06 -17.96 -0.46
N GLY A 662 -15.62 -17.15 0.52
CA GLY A 662 -15.48 -17.54 1.92
C GLY A 662 -14.15 -18.17 2.32
N ARG A 663 -13.17 -18.28 1.40
CA ARG A 663 -11.86 -18.90 1.71
C ARG A 663 -10.97 -18.04 2.59
N THR A 664 -10.99 -16.72 2.41
CA THR A 664 -10.23 -15.76 3.22
C THR A 664 -10.94 -14.42 3.26
N ASP A 665 -10.70 -13.63 4.29
CA ASP A 665 -11.07 -12.22 4.40
C ASP A 665 -9.85 -11.28 4.43
N LYS A 666 -8.63 -11.84 4.27
CA LYS A 666 -7.37 -11.12 4.29
C LYS A 666 -6.78 -10.93 2.89
N LEU A 667 -5.89 -9.95 2.76
CA LEU A 667 -4.96 -9.84 1.64
C LEU A 667 -4.03 -11.05 1.62
N ASP A 668 -3.76 -11.60 0.44
CA ASP A 668 -2.93 -12.79 0.27
C ASP A 668 -1.89 -12.61 -0.84
N ALA A 669 -0.62 -12.93 -0.55
CA ALA A 669 0.49 -12.88 -1.50
C ALA A 669 0.56 -14.13 -2.41
N TRP A 670 -0.05 -15.24 -2.00
CA TRP A 670 -0.01 -16.52 -2.72
C TRP A 670 -0.48 -16.45 -4.17
N PRO A 671 -1.57 -15.74 -4.54
CA PRO A 671 -2.02 -15.63 -5.94
C PRO A 671 -0.97 -15.01 -6.87
N LEU A 672 -0.22 -14.02 -6.38
CA LEU A 672 0.88 -13.40 -7.12
C LEU A 672 2.04 -14.39 -7.29
N LEU A 673 2.42 -15.09 -6.21
CA LEU A 673 3.48 -16.10 -6.25
C LEU A 673 3.14 -17.26 -7.21
N GLU A 674 1.90 -17.76 -7.22
CA GLU A 674 1.47 -18.80 -8.17
C GLU A 674 1.39 -18.30 -9.63
N TYR A 675 1.05 -17.03 -9.86
CA TYR A 675 1.10 -16.43 -11.20
C TYR A 675 2.52 -16.50 -11.78
N PHE A 676 3.52 -16.06 -11.00
CA PHE A 676 4.91 -15.98 -11.42
C PHE A 676 5.74 -17.25 -11.19
N LYS A 677 5.19 -18.28 -10.55
CA LYS A 677 5.88 -19.55 -10.22
C LYS A 677 6.74 -20.17 -11.32
N PRO A 678 6.32 -20.21 -12.61
CA PRO A 678 7.18 -20.73 -13.68
C PRO A 678 8.41 -19.86 -13.93
N LEU A 679 8.27 -18.54 -13.80
CA LEU A 679 9.39 -17.60 -13.86
C LEU A 679 10.29 -17.73 -12.64
N THR A 680 9.74 -17.88 -11.42
CA THR A 680 10.55 -18.13 -10.21
C THR A 680 11.42 -19.37 -10.40
N MET A 681 10.85 -20.48 -10.88
CA MET A 681 11.61 -21.70 -11.15
C MET A 681 12.70 -21.50 -12.20
N TRP A 682 12.45 -20.68 -13.22
CA TRP A 682 13.43 -20.35 -14.26
C TRP A 682 14.54 -19.42 -13.75
N LEU A 683 14.20 -18.38 -13.00
CA LEU A 683 15.15 -17.44 -12.38
C LEU A 683 16.11 -18.18 -11.43
N ASN A 684 15.60 -19.07 -10.58
CA ASN A 684 16.42 -19.89 -9.69
C ASN A 684 17.45 -20.77 -10.45
N VAL A 685 17.16 -21.13 -11.71
CA VAL A 685 18.10 -21.86 -12.57
C VAL A 685 19.13 -20.92 -13.20
N GLN A 686 18.73 -19.72 -13.64
CA GLN A 686 19.66 -18.72 -14.19
C GLN A 686 20.63 -18.20 -13.11
N ASN A 687 20.10 -17.91 -11.92
CA ASN A 687 20.85 -17.35 -10.79
C ASN A 687 21.63 -18.42 -10.00
N ARG A 688 21.69 -19.68 -10.48
CA ARG A 688 22.33 -20.79 -9.75
C ARG A 688 23.81 -20.53 -9.48
N ASP A 689 24.49 -19.93 -10.44
CA ASP A 689 25.94 -19.65 -10.39
C ASP A 689 26.23 -18.19 -9.97
N GLU A 690 25.20 -17.41 -9.61
CA GLU A 690 25.36 -16.08 -9.02
C GLU A 690 25.95 -16.17 -7.61
N SER A 691 26.91 -15.30 -7.30
CA SER A 691 27.52 -15.24 -5.97
C SER A 691 26.56 -14.71 -4.89
N MET A 692 25.51 -13.98 -5.29
CA MET A 692 24.55 -13.35 -4.38
C MET A 692 23.16 -13.17 -5.03
N VAL A 693 22.15 -13.90 -4.55
CA VAL A 693 20.74 -13.56 -4.81
C VAL A 693 20.29 -12.44 -3.85
N GLY A 694 19.67 -11.39 -4.39
CA GLY A 694 19.61 -10.10 -3.68
C GLY A 694 20.96 -9.41 -3.74
N TRP A 695 21.31 -8.59 -2.73
CA TRP A 695 22.51 -7.74 -2.76
C TRP A 695 23.25 -7.69 -1.42
N SER A 696 24.57 -7.53 -1.49
CA SER A 696 25.43 -7.08 -0.40
C SER A 696 25.34 -5.56 -0.24
N THR A 697 25.57 -5.06 0.96
CA THR A 697 25.67 -3.63 1.26
C THR A 697 27.02 -3.33 1.89
N THR A 698 27.78 -2.40 1.32
CA THR A 698 29.07 -1.94 1.85
C THR A 698 28.95 -0.59 2.59
N GLY A 699 30.04 -0.20 3.25
CA GLY A 699 30.16 1.17 3.80
C GLY A 699 30.19 2.25 2.72
N GLU A 700 30.61 1.93 1.49
CA GLU A 700 30.59 2.85 0.36
C GLU A 700 29.16 3.07 -0.13
N ASP A 701 28.36 1.99 -0.26
CA ASP A 701 26.95 2.06 -0.66
C ASP A 701 26.14 2.97 0.27
N THR A 702 26.43 2.94 1.58
CA THR A 702 25.77 3.79 2.58
C THR A 702 26.37 5.19 2.68
N ALA A 703 27.68 5.37 2.45
CA ALA A 703 28.34 6.69 2.40
C ALA A 703 27.78 7.62 1.31
N LEU A 704 27.11 7.07 0.29
CA LEU A 704 26.42 7.84 -0.74
C LEU A 704 25.25 8.70 -0.22
N PHE A 705 24.74 8.46 1.00
CA PHE A 705 23.60 9.23 1.55
C PHE A 705 23.58 9.34 3.07
N ALA A 706 24.31 8.49 3.80
CA ALA A 706 24.45 8.61 5.24
C ALA A 706 25.34 9.81 5.60
N ARG A 707 24.90 10.61 6.58
CA ARG A 707 25.79 11.56 7.26
C ARG A 707 26.86 10.78 8.01
N TRP A 708 28.08 10.78 7.50
CA TRP A 708 29.24 10.46 8.32
C TRP A 708 29.36 11.55 9.39
N SER A 709 29.10 11.16 10.64
CA SER A 709 29.54 11.94 11.78
C SER A 709 31.07 12.05 11.71
N GLN A 710 31.57 13.24 11.36
CA GLN A 710 32.98 13.58 11.58
C GLN A 710 33.25 14.05 13.02
N ASP A 711 32.27 13.92 13.93
CA ASP A 711 32.56 13.88 15.36
C ASP A 711 33.03 12.47 15.73
N GLY A 712 34.20 12.42 16.38
CA GLY A 712 35.08 11.26 16.45
C GLY A 712 34.52 10.00 17.14
N GLY A 713 35.13 8.87 16.81
CA GLY A 713 34.61 7.54 17.09
C GLY A 713 34.26 7.24 18.55
N TYR A 714 32.98 6.90 18.75
CA TYR A 714 32.60 5.82 19.65
C TYR A 714 31.72 4.83 18.88
N ALA A 715 32.19 3.58 18.80
CA ALA A 715 31.36 2.50 18.31
C ALA A 715 30.18 2.30 19.29
N VAL A 716 28.96 2.50 18.81
CA VAL A 716 27.75 2.17 19.58
C VAL A 716 27.62 0.65 19.62
N VAL A 717 28.32 0.04 20.57
CA VAL A 717 28.08 -1.35 20.97
C VAL A 717 26.65 -1.43 21.53
N PRO A 718 25.83 -2.42 21.11
CA PRO A 718 24.46 -2.55 21.63
C PRO A 718 24.46 -2.68 23.15
N SER A 719 23.75 -1.78 23.84
CA SER A 719 23.78 -1.59 25.30
C SER A 719 23.14 -2.73 26.11
N VAL A 720 22.95 -3.92 25.50
CA VAL A 720 22.28 -5.09 26.08
C VAL A 720 23.27 -6.02 26.80
N LEU A 721 24.59 -5.89 26.59
CA LEU A 721 25.60 -6.75 27.23
C LEU A 721 26.24 -6.19 28.52
N ILE A 722 26.06 -4.92 28.87
CA ILE A 722 26.79 -4.30 30.00
C ILE A 722 26.06 -4.46 31.35
N THR A 723 24.73 -4.62 31.36
CA THR A 723 23.95 -4.86 32.58
C THR A 723 24.08 -6.28 33.15
N PHE A 724 24.61 -7.25 32.39
CA PHE A 724 24.77 -8.63 32.87
C PHE A 724 26.07 -8.88 33.66
N LEU A 725 27.09 -8.02 33.51
CA LEU A 725 28.38 -8.16 34.20
C LEU A 725 28.47 -7.37 35.52
N ALA A 726 27.61 -6.35 35.71
CA ALA A 726 27.59 -5.54 36.94
C ALA A 726 26.90 -6.22 38.14
N VAL A 727 26.06 -7.24 37.91
CA VAL A 727 25.28 -7.91 38.97
C VAL A 727 26.04 -9.08 39.61
N VAL A 728 27.01 -9.69 38.90
CA VAL A 728 27.76 -10.86 39.39
C VAL A 728 28.87 -10.47 40.37
N PHE A 729 29.40 -9.24 40.31
CA PHE A 729 30.44 -8.75 41.23
C PHE A 729 29.92 -8.05 42.50
N ALA A 730 28.60 -7.98 42.70
CA ALA A 730 27.98 -7.40 43.90
C ALA A 730 27.42 -8.47 44.88
N LEU A 731 27.65 -9.76 44.61
CA LEU A 731 27.23 -10.89 45.44
C LEU A 731 28.38 -11.91 45.58
N SER A 732 29.49 -11.46 46.18
CA SER A 732 30.61 -12.29 46.66
C SER A 732 31.05 -11.78 48.02
#